data_AF-A0A7Y7BBD5-F1
#
_entry.id   AF-A0A7Y7BBD5-F1
#
_cell.length_a   1.000
_cell.length_b   1.000
_cell.length_c   1.000
_cell.angle_alpha   90.00
_cell.angle_beta   90.00
_cell.angle_gamma   90.00
#
_symmetry.space_group_name_H-M   'P 1'
#
loop_
_entity.id
_entity.type
_entity.pdbx_description
1 polymer ?
#
loop_
_entity_poly.entity_id
_entity_poly.type
_entity_poly.pdbx_seq_one_letter_code
_entity_poly.pdbx_strand_id
1 'polypeptide(L)'
;AGRLAELAAEAGRLRTAADAAQQELAALREARAEAEETAAEAVVVRDERQETAQRARRVADALAGLAYRLRERASWQAKLRDLAEEGAEAEERAEECIDRARAADEERRAAQRAADDARRTARALRAERAEIAGAPDDIAEDDQAPAASLPALREAYRAASQVYEKVGVGADLRAEQARAESDESAARAELDRLTNKVRTRAAQLLEGTDGADGPSRQAAAARAEELVQTLETRASAASEQLGRLRGEAERLAPEDGEAHTELPEDRVPADAAQAKELLRTATAELAARTDALESARTAHAGLLRAHRAAEEAAGGFDDTAALLRDLLRDTTGDEEADEPEPYSGTLEEARQAAAEARRSLRGCAGDLSAAESAVREASDVLVRHANSTRYEQVRTPARQQIRELPAAALPEHAAAWAEAFAPRLRVLTDELEQLERNRDSIVDRLRGLVESSLATLRSAQRLSRLPEGLGEWSGQEFLRIRFDDPDQSTLTERLGEVIDEATRSAVKKNSDLRRDGMSLLLRGVRAALLPRGVAVEILKPDAVLRAERVPVGQMGDVFSGGQLLTAAIALYCTMAALRSNDRGRDKQRHAGTLFLDNPIGRANATYLLELQRAVADALGVQLLYTTGLFDTTALAEFPLVIRLRNDADLRAGLKYISVEEHLRPGLPQQDPDAEPVHGEITATRMFRRPTEA
;
A
#
# COMPACT_ATOMS: atom_id res chain seq x y z
N ALA A 1 3.76 50.97 19.30
CA ALA A 1 3.54 49.87 20.24
C ALA A 1 4.65 48.83 20.02
N GLY A 2 5.25 48.30 21.07
CA GLY A 2 6.48 47.49 20.99
C GLY A 2 6.26 46.06 20.49
N ARG A 3 7.24 45.51 19.76
CA ARG A 3 7.32 44.13 19.24
C ARG A 3 7.37 43.04 20.33
N LEU A 4 7.00 43.34 21.57
CA LEU A 4 6.68 42.31 22.56
C LEU A 4 5.58 41.37 22.04
N ALA A 5 4.63 41.91 21.26
CA ALA A 5 3.58 41.11 20.62
C ALA A 5 4.14 40.19 19.51
N GLU A 6 5.07 40.65 18.69
CA GLU A 6 5.70 39.82 17.64
C GLU A 6 6.71 38.83 18.21
N LEU A 7 7.53 39.20 19.20
CA LEU A 7 8.41 38.26 19.89
C LEU A 7 7.59 37.21 20.66
N ALA A 8 6.43 37.57 21.20
CA ALA A 8 5.47 36.61 21.74
C ALA A 8 4.84 35.74 20.65
N ALA A 9 4.58 36.28 19.45
CA ALA A 9 4.12 35.51 18.30
C ALA A 9 5.22 34.58 17.73
N GLU A 10 6.48 34.99 17.73
CA GLU A 10 7.64 34.21 17.32
C GLU A 10 7.94 33.11 18.35
N ALA A 11 7.89 33.43 19.65
CA ALA A 11 7.99 32.45 20.72
C ALA A 11 6.81 31.47 20.69
N GLY A 12 5.61 31.94 20.33
CA GLY A 12 4.45 31.12 20.04
C GLY A 12 4.69 30.18 18.86
N ARG A 13 5.23 30.70 17.74
CA ARG A 13 5.62 29.91 16.55
C ARG A 13 6.72 28.89 16.86
N LEU A 14 7.72 29.26 17.65
CA LEU A 14 8.80 28.35 18.05
C LEU A 14 8.28 27.27 19.02
N ARG A 15 7.31 27.59 19.89
CA ARG A 15 6.62 26.57 20.71
C ARG A 15 5.79 25.63 19.86
N THR A 16 4.97 26.13 18.93
CA THR A 16 4.21 25.25 18.03
C THR A 16 5.13 24.43 17.13
N ALA A 17 6.27 24.98 16.70
CA ALA A 17 7.29 24.22 15.97
C ALA A 17 7.97 23.16 16.85
N ALA A 18 8.24 23.45 18.12
CA ALA A 18 8.79 22.48 19.07
C ALA A 18 7.78 21.37 19.40
N ASP A 19 6.50 21.73 19.59
CA ASP A 19 5.41 20.78 19.80
C ASP A 19 5.20 19.90 18.56
N ALA A 20 5.26 20.49 17.36
CA ALA A 20 5.21 19.76 16.10
C ALA A 20 6.41 18.80 15.94
N ALA A 21 7.62 19.24 16.26
CA ALA A 21 8.81 18.39 16.25
C ALA A 21 8.74 17.27 17.31
N GLN A 22 8.11 17.51 18.47
CA GLN A 22 7.85 16.47 19.47
C GLN A 22 6.80 15.46 19.00
N GLN A 23 5.75 15.91 18.32
CA GLN A 23 4.75 15.03 17.71
C GLN A 23 5.36 14.20 16.58
N GLU A 24 6.21 14.80 15.75
CA GLU A 24 6.95 14.11 14.70
C GLU A 24 7.93 13.08 15.27
N LEU A 25 8.66 13.42 16.34
CA LEU A 25 9.53 12.48 17.05
C LEU A 25 8.73 11.32 17.68
N ALA A 26 7.52 11.58 18.19
CA ALA A 26 6.64 10.55 18.71
C ALA A 26 6.15 9.62 17.59
N ALA A 27 5.72 10.17 16.45
CA ALA A 27 5.32 9.41 15.27
C ALA A 27 6.48 8.57 14.70
N LEU A 28 7.70 9.12 14.66
CA LEU A 28 8.90 8.38 14.24
C LEU A 28 9.26 7.24 15.20
N ARG A 29 9.00 7.40 16.50
CA ARG A 29 9.20 6.32 17.49
C ARG A 29 8.15 5.23 17.34
N GLU A 30 6.91 5.59 17.06
CA GLU A 30 5.83 4.64 16.78
C GLU A 30 6.11 3.87 15.49
N ALA A 31 6.45 4.55 14.40
CA ALA A 31 6.86 3.92 13.13
C ALA A 31 8.10 3.02 13.31
N ARG A 32 9.04 3.39 14.17
CA ARG A 32 10.18 2.53 14.53
C ARG A 32 9.73 1.28 15.30
N ALA A 33 8.80 1.42 16.24
CA ALA A 33 8.26 0.28 16.98
C ALA A 33 7.49 -0.68 16.05
N GLU A 34 6.68 -0.15 15.14
CA GLU A 34 6.01 -0.93 14.08
C GLU A 34 7.01 -1.63 13.16
N ALA A 35 8.10 -0.96 12.79
CA ALA A 35 9.17 -1.56 11.99
C ALA A 35 9.92 -2.66 12.75
N GLU A 36 10.16 -2.48 14.06
CA GLU A 36 10.74 -3.51 14.94
C GLU A 36 9.81 -4.72 15.10
N GLU A 37 8.49 -4.52 15.20
CA GLU A 37 7.47 -5.57 15.23
C GLU A 37 7.41 -6.32 13.89
N THR A 38 7.38 -5.60 12.77
CA THR A 38 7.41 -6.19 11.42
C THR A 38 8.70 -6.99 11.19
N ALA A 39 9.83 -6.51 11.70
CA ALA A 39 11.09 -7.23 11.64
C ALA A 39 11.06 -8.52 12.49
N ALA A 40 10.42 -8.49 13.66
CA ALA A 40 10.23 -9.68 14.49
C ALA A 40 9.32 -10.71 13.81
N GLU A 41 8.20 -10.28 13.21
CA GLU A 41 7.33 -11.13 12.40
C GLU A 41 8.07 -11.75 11.20
N ALA A 42 8.89 -10.96 10.51
CA ALA A 42 9.70 -11.46 9.39
C ALA A 42 10.72 -12.52 9.84
N VAL A 43 11.30 -12.41 11.05
CA VAL A 43 12.17 -13.44 11.62
C VAL A 43 11.39 -14.73 11.89
N VAL A 44 10.18 -14.65 12.44
CA VAL A 44 9.32 -15.82 12.66
C VAL A 44 8.98 -16.50 11.34
N VAL A 45 8.57 -15.74 10.32
CA VAL A 45 8.28 -16.29 8.98
C VAL A 45 9.52 -16.90 8.37
N ARG A 46 10.71 -16.29 8.52
CA ARG A 46 11.97 -16.86 8.05
C ARG A 46 12.24 -18.22 8.70
N ASP A 47 12.06 -18.32 10.02
CA ASP A 47 12.31 -19.55 10.77
C ASP A 47 11.30 -20.65 10.38
N GLU A 48 10.02 -20.33 10.19
CA GLU A 48 9.01 -21.25 9.65
C GLU A 48 9.36 -21.75 8.24
N ARG A 49 9.84 -20.85 7.38
CA ARG A 49 10.29 -21.21 6.02
C ARG A 49 11.54 -22.08 6.06
N GLN A 50 12.46 -21.81 6.98
CA GLN A 50 13.65 -22.62 7.19
C GLN A 50 13.31 -24.03 7.70
N GLU A 51 12.37 -24.16 8.63
CA GLU A 51 11.87 -25.47 9.05
C GLU A 51 11.20 -26.23 7.89
N THR A 52 10.37 -25.53 7.10
CA THR A 52 9.70 -26.12 5.94
C THR A 52 10.72 -26.61 4.91
N ALA A 53 11.77 -25.82 4.65
CA ALA A 53 12.88 -26.20 3.78
C ALA A 53 13.66 -27.41 4.32
N GLN A 54 13.90 -27.49 5.63
CA GLN A 54 14.54 -28.67 6.23
C GLN A 54 13.66 -29.93 6.13
N ARG A 55 12.34 -29.80 6.30
CA ARG A 55 11.40 -30.92 6.10
C ARG A 55 11.41 -31.36 4.63
N ALA A 56 11.34 -30.41 3.69
CA ALA A 56 11.43 -30.68 2.26
C ALA A 56 12.75 -31.38 1.89
N ARG A 57 13.88 -30.97 2.47
CA ARG A 57 15.18 -31.62 2.26
C ARG A 57 15.20 -33.06 2.79
N ARG A 58 14.68 -33.31 3.98
CA ARG A 58 14.53 -34.68 4.52
C ARG A 58 13.66 -35.56 3.64
N VAL A 59 12.57 -35.02 3.10
CA VAL A 59 11.71 -35.73 2.13
C VAL A 59 12.46 -35.98 0.83
N ALA A 60 13.22 -35.00 0.32
CA ALA A 60 14.04 -35.15 -0.88
C ALA A 60 15.12 -36.23 -0.70
N ASP A 61 15.78 -36.29 0.46
CA ASP A 61 16.77 -37.33 0.79
C ASP A 61 16.11 -38.72 0.85
N ALA A 62 14.92 -38.83 1.47
CA ALA A 62 14.14 -40.07 1.48
C ALA A 62 13.71 -40.50 0.06
N LEU A 63 13.29 -39.55 -0.78
CA LEU A 63 12.96 -39.78 -2.18
C LEU A 63 14.19 -40.16 -3.01
N ALA A 64 15.36 -39.58 -2.75
CA ALA A 64 16.61 -39.96 -3.38
C ALA A 64 16.99 -41.41 -3.01
N GLY A 65 16.82 -41.79 -1.74
CA GLY A 65 17.01 -43.18 -1.29
C GLY A 65 16.00 -44.18 -1.88
N LEU A 66 14.76 -43.74 -2.16
CA LEU A 66 13.77 -44.55 -2.89
C LEU A 66 14.10 -44.64 -4.39
N ALA A 67 14.52 -43.53 -5.00
CA ALA A 67 14.94 -43.49 -6.41
C ALA A 67 16.16 -44.38 -6.65
N TYR A 68 17.12 -44.40 -5.72
CA TYR A 68 18.25 -45.32 -5.74
C TYR A 68 17.78 -46.79 -5.71
N ARG A 69 16.91 -47.15 -4.76
CA ARG A 69 16.35 -48.51 -4.67
C ARG A 69 15.52 -48.90 -5.90
N LEU A 70 14.81 -47.95 -6.53
CA LEU A 70 14.09 -48.18 -7.78
C LEU A 70 15.05 -48.39 -8.96
N ARG A 71 16.17 -47.68 -9.03
CA ARG A 71 17.21 -47.92 -10.04
C ARG A 71 17.84 -49.30 -9.88
N GLU A 72 18.14 -49.71 -8.65
CA GLU A 72 18.69 -51.05 -8.40
C GLU A 72 17.68 -52.18 -8.64
N ARG A 73 16.37 -51.92 -8.60
CA ARG A 73 15.33 -52.94 -8.79
C ARG A 73 15.53 -53.76 -10.06
N ALA A 74 15.91 -53.13 -11.17
CA ALA A 74 16.14 -53.83 -12.43
C ALA A 74 17.32 -54.83 -12.30
N SER A 75 18.40 -54.43 -11.64
CA SER A 75 19.55 -55.30 -11.37
C SER A 75 19.21 -56.47 -10.44
N TRP A 76 18.41 -56.22 -9.38
CA TRP A 76 17.94 -57.27 -8.48
C TRP A 76 16.96 -58.22 -9.18
N GLN A 77 16.12 -57.72 -10.08
CA GLN A 77 15.22 -58.54 -10.89
C GLN A 77 15.95 -59.35 -11.96
N ALA A 78 17.08 -58.86 -12.48
CA ALA A 78 17.96 -59.64 -13.35
C ALA A 78 18.63 -60.75 -12.54
N LYS A 79 19.28 -60.41 -11.43
CA LYS A 79 19.93 -61.38 -10.53
C LYS A 79 18.98 -62.46 -10.00
N LEU A 80 17.73 -62.11 -9.72
CA LEU A 80 16.71 -63.07 -9.28
C LEU A 80 16.29 -64.03 -10.41
N ARG A 81 16.28 -63.57 -11.67
CA ARG A 81 16.06 -64.44 -12.82
C ARG A 81 17.24 -65.38 -13.05
N ASP A 82 18.47 -64.85 -13.00
CA ASP A 82 19.68 -65.67 -13.13
C ASP A 82 19.73 -66.77 -12.06
N LEU A 83 19.46 -66.41 -10.79
CA LEU A 83 19.41 -67.39 -9.69
C LEU A 83 18.25 -68.40 -9.81
N ALA A 84 17.13 -68.01 -10.41
CA ALA A 84 16.02 -68.93 -10.67
C ALA A 84 16.36 -69.92 -11.79
N GLU A 85 17.03 -69.46 -12.84
CA GLU A 85 17.55 -70.32 -13.92
C GLU A 85 18.61 -71.29 -13.39
N GLU A 86 19.60 -70.80 -12.63
CA GLU A 86 20.59 -71.65 -11.96
C GLU A 86 19.95 -72.68 -11.02
N GLY A 87 18.88 -72.29 -10.31
CA GLY A 87 18.10 -73.17 -9.45
C GLY A 87 17.40 -74.30 -10.23
N ALA A 88 16.73 -73.97 -11.33
CA ALA A 88 16.07 -74.94 -12.19
C ALA A 88 17.06 -75.94 -12.80
N GLU A 89 18.23 -75.48 -13.27
CA GLU A 89 19.28 -76.35 -13.80
C GLU A 89 19.89 -77.27 -12.73
N ALA A 90 19.93 -76.83 -11.47
CA ALA A 90 20.37 -77.66 -10.36
C ALA A 90 19.32 -78.71 -9.97
N GLU A 91 18.04 -78.37 -10.00
CA GLU A 91 16.92 -79.28 -9.77
C GLU A 91 16.86 -80.40 -10.83
N GLU A 92 16.95 -80.05 -12.12
CA GLU A 92 16.96 -81.03 -13.22
C GLU A 92 18.11 -82.04 -13.06
N ARG A 93 19.33 -81.57 -12.76
CA ARG A 93 20.48 -82.44 -12.49
C ARG A 93 20.27 -83.33 -11.26
N ALA A 94 19.59 -82.83 -10.23
CA ALA A 94 19.28 -83.61 -9.04
C ALA A 94 18.25 -84.72 -9.36
N GLU A 95 17.23 -84.43 -10.15
CA GLU A 95 16.25 -85.41 -10.63
C GLU A 95 16.91 -86.53 -11.45
N GLU A 96 17.78 -86.18 -12.40
CA GLU A 96 18.56 -87.17 -13.16
C GLU A 96 19.40 -88.08 -12.25
N CYS A 97 20.03 -87.51 -11.23
CA CYS A 97 20.80 -88.29 -10.26
C CYS A 97 19.92 -89.21 -9.41
N ILE A 98 18.72 -88.75 -9.01
CA ILE A 98 17.74 -89.56 -8.28
C ILE A 98 17.25 -90.72 -9.14
N ASP A 99 16.93 -90.49 -10.41
CA ASP A 99 16.45 -91.54 -11.30
C ASP A 99 17.54 -92.59 -11.59
N ARG A 100 18.80 -92.16 -11.75
CA ARG A 100 19.94 -93.09 -11.80
C ARG A 100 20.09 -93.90 -10.52
N ALA A 101 19.88 -93.29 -9.36
CA ALA A 101 19.94 -94.00 -8.08
C ALA A 101 18.78 -95.01 -7.92
N ARG A 102 17.57 -94.66 -8.38
CA ARG A 102 16.42 -95.58 -8.42
C ARG A 102 16.68 -96.78 -9.31
N ALA A 103 17.17 -96.56 -10.54
CA ALA A 103 17.51 -97.63 -11.46
C ALA A 103 18.58 -98.58 -10.87
N ALA A 104 19.60 -98.02 -10.20
CA ALA A 104 20.62 -98.82 -9.52
C ALA A 104 20.06 -99.61 -8.32
N ASP A 105 19.10 -99.06 -7.57
CA ASP A 105 18.45 -99.80 -6.48
C ASP A 105 17.55 -100.93 -7.00
N GLU A 106 16.87 -100.74 -8.13
CA GLU A 106 16.09 -101.79 -8.80
C GLU A 106 16.98 -102.95 -9.26
N GLU A 107 18.13 -102.64 -9.88
CA GLU A 107 19.14 -103.65 -10.26
C GLU A 107 19.67 -104.42 -9.04
N ARG A 108 19.96 -103.71 -7.95
CA ARG A 108 20.37 -104.34 -6.67
C ARG A 108 19.29 -105.27 -6.12
N ARG A 109 18.01 -104.87 -6.15
CA ARG A 109 16.87 -105.70 -5.70
C ARG A 109 16.71 -106.94 -6.58
N ALA A 110 16.84 -106.82 -7.90
CA ALA A 110 16.78 -107.95 -8.82
C ALA A 110 17.91 -108.96 -8.57
N ALA A 111 19.14 -108.47 -8.38
CA ALA A 111 20.28 -109.30 -8.01
C ALA A 111 20.08 -110.03 -6.67
N GLN A 112 19.50 -109.35 -5.67
CA GLN A 112 19.17 -109.96 -4.38
C GLN A 112 18.12 -111.08 -4.52
N ARG A 113 17.05 -110.85 -5.31
CA ARG A 113 16.03 -111.88 -5.59
C ARG A 113 16.66 -113.13 -6.22
N ALA A 114 17.52 -112.95 -7.21
CA ALA A 114 18.24 -114.05 -7.86
C ALA A 114 19.13 -114.83 -6.88
N ALA A 115 19.82 -114.13 -5.97
CA ALA A 115 20.63 -114.76 -4.92
C ALA A 115 19.79 -115.59 -3.92
N ASP A 116 18.62 -115.07 -3.51
CA ASP A 116 17.73 -115.77 -2.59
C ASP A 116 17.06 -117.00 -3.23
N ASP A 117 16.72 -116.93 -4.53
CA ASP A 117 16.27 -118.09 -5.29
C ASP A 117 17.35 -119.16 -5.40
N ALA A 118 18.60 -118.78 -5.72
CA ALA A 118 19.72 -119.72 -5.77
C ALA A 118 19.96 -120.40 -4.40
N ARG A 119 19.83 -119.65 -3.29
CA ARG A 119 19.88 -120.22 -1.93
C ARG A 119 18.73 -121.18 -1.66
N ARG A 120 17.51 -120.88 -2.15
CA ARG A 120 16.34 -121.76 -2.02
C ARG A 120 16.59 -123.08 -2.76
N THR A 121 17.05 -123.02 -4.01
CA THR A 121 17.42 -124.20 -4.80
C THR A 121 18.51 -125.00 -4.08
N ALA A 122 19.56 -124.36 -3.57
CA ALA A 122 20.61 -125.04 -2.81
C ALA A 122 20.12 -125.69 -1.51
N ARG A 123 19.10 -125.13 -0.84
CA ARG A 123 18.49 -125.76 0.35
C ARG A 123 17.63 -126.96 -0.03
N ALA A 124 16.82 -126.85 -1.08
CA ALA A 124 16.01 -127.96 -1.58
C ALA A 124 16.90 -129.15 -1.98
N LEU A 125 17.99 -128.88 -2.72
CA LEU A 125 18.97 -129.90 -3.10
C LEU A 125 19.64 -130.59 -1.90
N ARG A 126 19.97 -129.83 -0.84
CA ARG A 126 20.51 -130.41 0.40
C ARG A 126 19.49 -131.26 1.15
N ALA A 127 18.23 -130.83 1.21
CA ALA A 127 17.15 -131.60 1.85
C ALA A 127 16.92 -132.93 1.11
N GLU A 128 16.85 -132.90 -0.22
CA GLU A 128 16.73 -134.13 -1.02
C GLU A 128 17.90 -135.08 -0.81
N ARG A 129 19.15 -134.57 -0.74
CA ARG A 129 20.32 -135.40 -0.44
C ARG A 129 20.17 -136.15 0.88
N ALA A 130 19.58 -135.52 1.90
CA ALA A 130 19.39 -136.13 3.22
C ALA A 130 18.35 -137.28 3.22
N GLU A 131 17.43 -137.32 2.25
CA GLU A 131 16.44 -138.39 2.11
C GLU A 131 17.01 -139.65 1.42
N ILE A 132 18.17 -139.56 0.77
CA ILE A 132 18.80 -140.68 0.07
C ILE A 132 19.50 -141.60 1.09
N ALA A 133 18.96 -142.80 1.29
CA ALA A 133 19.48 -143.77 2.25
C ALA A 133 20.91 -144.20 1.91
N GLY A 134 21.84 -144.00 2.85
CA GLY A 134 23.26 -144.34 2.68
C GLY A 134 24.09 -143.27 1.96
N ALA A 135 23.52 -142.08 1.69
CA ALA A 135 24.30 -140.96 1.19
C ALA A 135 25.33 -140.51 2.25
N PRO A 136 26.63 -140.42 1.91
CA PRO A 136 27.64 -139.92 2.83
C PRO A 136 27.37 -138.44 3.16
N ASP A 137 27.63 -138.01 4.40
CA ASP A 137 27.45 -136.61 4.84
C ASP A 137 28.50 -135.68 4.23
N ASP A 138 29.74 -136.15 4.11
CA ASP A 138 30.84 -135.45 3.45
C ASP A 138 30.85 -135.76 1.95
N ILE A 139 30.88 -134.71 1.14
CA ILE A 139 31.09 -134.84 -0.31
C ILE A 139 32.59 -135.05 -0.50
N ALA A 140 33.01 -136.21 -1.01
CA ALA A 140 34.38 -136.38 -1.48
C ALA A 140 34.61 -135.42 -2.66
N GLU A 141 35.65 -134.59 -2.59
CA GLU A 141 36.11 -133.72 -3.69
C GLU A 141 36.76 -134.56 -4.81
N ASP A 142 36.03 -135.55 -5.34
CA ASP A 142 36.49 -136.35 -6.47
C ASP A 142 35.91 -135.78 -7.78
N ASP A 143 36.81 -135.43 -8.70
CA ASP A 143 36.64 -134.43 -9.77
C ASP A 143 35.79 -134.87 -10.98
N GLN A 144 34.97 -135.92 -10.87
CA GLN A 144 34.11 -136.38 -11.97
C GLN A 144 32.65 -136.49 -11.54
N ALA A 145 31.97 -135.33 -11.52
CA ALA A 145 30.52 -135.30 -11.51
C ALA A 145 29.97 -136.08 -12.73
N PRO A 146 28.89 -136.86 -12.58
CA PRO A 146 28.29 -137.58 -13.70
C PRO A 146 27.87 -136.60 -14.82
N ALA A 147 28.10 -136.98 -16.08
CA ALA A 147 27.74 -136.15 -17.24
C ALA A 147 26.22 -136.04 -17.50
N ALA A 148 25.39 -136.78 -16.76
CA ALA A 148 23.94 -136.72 -16.88
C ALA A 148 23.37 -135.56 -16.05
N SER A 149 22.32 -134.91 -16.55
CA SER A 149 21.64 -133.83 -15.83
C SER A 149 21.01 -134.32 -14.53
N LEU A 150 20.90 -133.44 -13.52
CA LEU A 150 20.31 -133.81 -12.23
C LEU A 150 18.88 -134.38 -12.35
N PRO A 151 17.98 -133.85 -13.19
CA PRO A 151 16.69 -134.49 -13.44
C PRO A 151 16.80 -135.92 -13.94
N ALA A 152 17.71 -136.19 -14.88
CA ALA A 152 17.93 -137.53 -15.42
C ALA A 152 18.47 -138.49 -14.35
N LEU A 153 19.37 -138.01 -13.49
CA LEU A 153 19.88 -138.78 -12.35
C LEU A 153 18.77 -139.08 -11.32
N ARG A 154 17.87 -138.12 -11.04
CA ARG A 154 16.72 -138.34 -10.16
C ARG A 154 15.76 -139.39 -10.70
N GLU A 155 15.46 -139.35 -11.99
CA GLU A 155 14.61 -140.37 -12.63
C GLU A 155 15.28 -141.74 -12.62
N ALA A 156 16.58 -141.82 -12.92
CA ALA A 156 17.34 -143.06 -12.82
C ALA A 156 17.35 -143.62 -11.38
N TYR A 157 17.51 -142.77 -10.36
CA TYR A 157 17.42 -143.16 -8.95
C TYR A 157 16.02 -143.67 -8.60
N ARG A 158 14.95 -142.96 -9.00
CA ARG A 158 13.57 -143.39 -8.76
C ARG A 158 13.28 -144.74 -9.43
N ALA A 159 13.71 -144.93 -10.68
CA ALA A 159 13.55 -146.19 -11.40
C ALA A 159 14.31 -147.32 -10.69
N ALA A 160 15.56 -147.07 -10.26
CA ALA A 160 16.35 -148.05 -9.53
C ALA A 160 15.75 -148.39 -8.15
N SER A 161 15.26 -147.39 -7.41
CA SER A 161 14.60 -147.57 -6.11
C SER A 161 13.29 -148.36 -6.25
N GLN A 162 12.49 -148.06 -7.27
CA GLN A 162 11.27 -148.83 -7.57
C GLN A 162 11.57 -150.28 -7.94
N VAL A 163 12.67 -150.54 -8.65
CA VAL A 163 13.15 -151.91 -8.93
C VAL A 163 13.63 -152.60 -7.65
N TYR A 164 14.33 -151.88 -6.77
CA TYR A 164 14.78 -152.41 -5.47
C TYR A 164 13.63 -152.76 -4.53
N GLU A 165 12.60 -151.91 -4.44
CA GLU A 165 11.42 -152.14 -3.59
C GLU A 165 10.47 -153.22 -4.14
N LYS A 166 10.49 -153.50 -5.45
CA LYS A 166 9.66 -154.52 -6.10
C LYS A 166 10.37 -155.88 -6.25
N VAL A 167 10.65 -156.56 -5.13
CA VAL A 167 10.97 -158.00 -5.13
C VAL A 167 9.69 -158.81 -4.92
N GLY A 168 9.03 -159.20 -6.02
CA GLY A 168 8.00 -160.25 -6.01
C GLY A 168 6.79 -160.04 -6.94
N VAL A 169 6.76 -160.82 -8.03
CA VAL A 169 5.63 -161.15 -8.94
C VAL A 169 5.12 -159.96 -9.78
N GLY A 170 5.01 -159.97 -11.12
CA GLY A 170 4.84 -161.05 -12.10
C GLY A 170 3.52 -160.80 -12.86
N ALA A 171 3.62 -160.33 -14.12
CA ALA A 171 2.58 -160.14 -15.16
C ALA A 171 2.07 -158.71 -15.50
N ASP A 172 2.09 -157.71 -14.60
CA ASP A 172 1.61 -156.34 -14.91
C ASP A 172 2.67 -155.39 -15.55
N LEU A 173 3.94 -155.77 -15.52
CA LEU A 173 5.04 -154.94 -16.03
C LEU A 173 5.03 -154.72 -17.55
N ARG A 174 4.38 -155.60 -18.34
CA ARG A 174 4.32 -155.42 -19.81
C ARG A 174 3.40 -154.27 -20.23
N ALA A 175 2.31 -154.05 -19.48
CA ALA A 175 1.40 -152.95 -19.74
C ALA A 175 2.01 -151.60 -19.32
N GLU A 176 2.75 -151.59 -18.20
CA GLU A 176 3.53 -150.43 -17.78
C GLU A 176 4.69 -150.14 -18.75
N GLN A 177 5.38 -151.17 -19.24
CA GLN A 177 6.42 -151.03 -20.28
C GLN A 177 5.86 -150.42 -21.57
N ALA A 178 4.75 -150.96 -22.09
CA ALA A 178 4.14 -150.46 -23.33
C ALA A 178 3.66 -149.00 -23.19
N ARG A 179 3.17 -148.59 -22.01
CA ARG A 179 2.83 -147.18 -21.73
C ARG A 179 4.09 -146.31 -21.67
N ALA A 180 5.12 -146.74 -20.96
CA ALA A 180 6.38 -145.99 -20.87
C ALA A 180 7.07 -145.83 -22.22
N GLU A 181 7.08 -146.86 -23.08
CA GLU A 181 7.62 -146.78 -24.45
C GLU A 181 6.80 -145.82 -25.34
N SER A 182 5.47 -145.79 -25.17
CA SER A 182 4.59 -144.83 -25.85
C SER A 182 4.86 -143.40 -25.40
N ASP A 183 5.02 -143.18 -24.09
CA ASP A 183 5.29 -141.86 -23.51
C ASP A 183 6.71 -141.37 -23.90
N GLU A 184 7.71 -142.25 -23.91
CA GLU A 184 9.06 -141.95 -24.41
C GLU A 184 8.99 -141.54 -25.88
N SER A 185 8.28 -142.30 -26.71
CA SER A 185 8.14 -142.01 -28.14
C SER A 185 7.46 -140.67 -28.40
N ALA A 186 6.42 -140.34 -27.64
CA ALA A 186 5.74 -139.05 -27.71
C ALA A 186 6.66 -137.89 -27.29
N ALA A 187 7.36 -138.02 -26.16
CA ALA A 187 8.30 -137.01 -25.67
C ALA A 187 9.47 -136.79 -26.66
N ARG A 188 9.98 -137.87 -27.27
CA ARG A 188 11.04 -137.81 -28.27
C ARG A 188 10.58 -137.11 -29.55
N ALA A 189 9.35 -137.36 -29.98
CA ALA A 189 8.75 -136.66 -31.11
C ALA A 189 8.56 -135.16 -30.85
N GLU A 190 8.20 -134.75 -29.62
CA GLU A 190 8.15 -133.33 -29.25
C GLU A 190 9.53 -132.68 -29.20
N LEU A 191 10.54 -133.35 -28.66
CA LEU A 191 11.92 -132.89 -28.67
C LEU A 191 12.45 -132.73 -30.11
N ASP A 192 12.07 -133.65 -31.00
CA ASP A 192 12.50 -133.63 -32.40
C ASP A 192 11.89 -132.48 -33.21
N ARG A 193 10.74 -131.93 -32.79
CA ARG A 193 10.17 -130.69 -33.37
C ARG A 193 11.00 -129.45 -33.04
N LEU A 194 11.80 -129.48 -31.97
CA LEU A 194 12.65 -128.36 -31.58
C LEU A 194 13.93 -128.31 -32.43
N THR A 195 14.37 -127.09 -32.78
CA THR A 195 15.62 -126.88 -33.52
C THR A 195 16.83 -127.40 -32.74
N ASN A 196 17.87 -127.84 -33.45
CA ASN A 196 19.09 -128.34 -32.82
C ASN A 196 19.73 -127.31 -31.86
N LYS A 197 19.65 -126.02 -32.21
CA LYS A 197 20.12 -124.91 -31.35
C LYS A 197 19.36 -124.85 -30.03
N VAL A 198 18.02 -124.94 -30.08
CA VAL A 198 17.16 -124.95 -28.87
C VAL A 198 17.41 -126.21 -28.05
N ARG A 199 17.53 -127.37 -28.69
CA ARG A 199 17.78 -128.65 -28.02
C ARG A 199 19.13 -128.66 -27.29
N THR A 200 20.20 -128.22 -27.96
CA THR A 200 21.54 -128.10 -27.38
C THR A 200 21.53 -127.12 -26.21
N ARG A 201 20.85 -125.97 -26.36
CA ARG A 201 20.78 -124.97 -25.29
C ARG A 201 19.94 -125.45 -24.11
N ALA A 202 18.81 -126.10 -24.35
CA ALA A 202 17.99 -126.69 -23.30
C ALA A 202 18.75 -127.76 -22.53
N ALA A 203 19.52 -128.62 -23.22
CA ALA A 203 20.41 -129.60 -22.59
C ALA A 203 21.45 -128.92 -21.68
N GLN A 204 22.16 -127.90 -22.19
CA GLN A 204 23.10 -127.12 -21.39
C GLN A 204 22.45 -126.44 -20.17
N LEU A 205 21.22 -125.93 -20.31
CA LEU A 205 20.50 -125.31 -19.19
C LEU A 205 20.08 -126.35 -18.13
N LEU A 206 19.80 -127.59 -18.54
CA LEU A 206 19.48 -128.70 -17.64
C LEU A 206 20.69 -129.20 -16.84
N GLU A 207 21.91 -128.95 -17.32
CA GLU A 207 23.16 -129.26 -16.59
C GLU A 207 23.39 -128.31 -15.40
N GLY A 208 22.77 -127.12 -15.41
CA GLY A 208 22.91 -126.12 -14.35
C GLY A 208 21.90 -126.27 -13.20
N THR A 209 22.12 -125.51 -12.11
CA THR A 209 21.22 -125.48 -10.94
C THR A 209 19.81 -124.98 -11.26
N ASP A 210 19.68 -124.10 -12.26
CA ASP A 210 18.39 -123.62 -12.76
C ASP A 210 17.58 -124.73 -13.45
N GLY A 211 18.25 -125.77 -13.95
CA GLY A 211 17.64 -126.95 -14.55
C GLY A 211 17.18 -128.02 -13.57
N ALA A 212 17.58 -127.90 -12.30
CA ALA A 212 17.48 -128.94 -11.29
C ALA A 212 16.08 -129.53 -11.14
N ASP A 213 15.05 -128.69 -10.96
CA ASP A 213 13.64 -129.11 -10.80
C ASP A 213 12.67 -128.20 -11.59
N GLY A 214 11.39 -128.58 -11.61
CA GLY A 214 10.34 -127.80 -12.28
C GLY A 214 10.24 -126.34 -11.79
N PRO A 215 10.16 -126.09 -10.47
CA PRO A 215 10.12 -124.74 -9.92
C PRO A 215 11.34 -123.88 -10.25
N SER A 216 12.55 -124.44 -10.21
CA SER A 216 13.79 -123.72 -10.55
C SER A 216 13.81 -123.32 -12.03
N ARG A 217 13.31 -124.19 -12.92
CA ARG A 217 13.17 -123.87 -14.35
C ARG A 217 12.15 -122.76 -14.59
N GLN A 218 11.02 -122.78 -13.90
CA GLN A 218 10.02 -121.70 -13.99
C GLN A 218 10.58 -120.36 -13.48
N ALA A 219 11.31 -120.37 -12.35
CA ALA A 219 11.96 -119.18 -11.82
C ALA A 219 13.03 -118.63 -12.77
N ALA A 220 13.84 -119.50 -13.38
CA ALA A 220 14.85 -119.11 -14.37
C ALA A 220 14.23 -118.53 -15.65
N ALA A 221 13.14 -119.12 -16.14
CA ALA A 221 12.38 -118.60 -17.27
C ALA A 221 11.78 -117.22 -16.96
N ALA A 222 11.15 -117.06 -15.80
CA ALA A 222 10.58 -115.77 -15.37
C ALA A 222 11.66 -114.67 -15.25
N ARG A 223 12.85 -114.98 -14.73
CA ARG A 223 13.98 -114.03 -14.68
C ARG A 223 14.45 -113.61 -16.08
N ALA A 224 14.52 -114.56 -17.01
CA ALA A 224 14.91 -114.27 -18.38
C ALA A 224 13.87 -113.36 -19.08
N GLU A 225 12.57 -113.62 -18.86
CA GLU A 225 11.48 -112.77 -19.37
C GLU A 225 11.52 -111.36 -18.76
N GLU A 226 11.69 -111.22 -17.44
CA GLU A 226 11.82 -109.92 -16.75
C GLU A 226 13.04 -109.13 -17.28
N LEU A 227 14.16 -109.81 -17.53
CA LEU A 227 15.37 -109.20 -18.09
C LEU A 227 15.15 -108.70 -19.52
N VAL A 228 14.47 -109.49 -20.37
CA VAL A 228 14.14 -109.09 -21.74
C VAL A 228 13.24 -107.85 -21.73
N GLN A 229 12.17 -107.84 -20.92
CA GLN A 229 11.27 -106.68 -20.80
C GLN A 229 12.00 -105.41 -20.34
N THR A 230 12.94 -105.56 -19.39
CA THR A 230 13.76 -104.44 -18.91
C THR A 230 14.64 -103.86 -20.02
N LEU A 231 15.29 -104.72 -20.81
CA LEU A 231 16.15 -104.30 -21.90
C LEU A 231 15.35 -103.65 -23.05
N GLU A 232 14.19 -104.20 -23.39
CA GLU A 232 13.28 -103.63 -24.40
C GLU A 232 12.78 -102.25 -24.00
N THR A 233 12.43 -102.07 -22.72
CA THR A 233 12.02 -100.76 -22.18
C THR A 233 13.15 -99.75 -22.27
N ARG A 234 14.38 -100.13 -21.88
CA ARG A 234 15.57 -99.25 -21.98
C ARG A 234 15.90 -98.89 -23.43
N ALA A 235 15.85 -99.85 -24.35
CA ALA A 235 16.10 -99.61 -25.76
C ALA A 235 15.04 -98.68 -26.38
N SER A 236 13.78 -98.85 -26.00
CA SER A 236 12.68 -98.00 -26.48
C SER A 236 12.83 -96.56 -25.97
N ALA A 237 13.11 -96.37 -24.68
CA ALA A 237 13.33 -95.05 -24.09
C ALA A 237 14.53 -94.32 -24.72
N ALA A 238 15.65 -95.03 -24.92
CA ALA A 238 16.83 -94.47 -25.59
C ALA A 238 16.54 -94.10 -27.06
N SER A 239 15.77 -94.92 -27.77
CA SER A 239 15.37 -94.64 -29.15
C SER A 239 14.44 -93.44 -29.25
N GLU A 240 13.50 -93.29 -28.32
CA GLU A 240 12.61 -92.13 -28.23
C GLU A 240 13.38 -90.85 -27.91
N GLN A 241 14.32 -90.90 -26.95
CA GLN A 241 15.19 -89.76 -26.63
C GLN A 241 16.04 -89.35 -27.83
N LEU A 242 16.62 -90.31 -28.55
CA LEU A 242 17.37 -90.05 -29.78
C LEU A 242 16.48 -89.43 -30.87
N GLY A 243 15.24 -89.92 -31.02
CA GLY A 243 14.27 -89.37 -31.96
C GLY A 243 13.87 -87.92 -31.62
N ARG A 244 13.62 -87.63 -30.34
CA ARG A 244 13.33 -86.27 -29.86
C ARG A 244 14.49 -85.31 -30.15
N LEU A 245 15.71 -85.69 -29.79
CA LEU A 245 16.91 -84.86 -30.02
C LEU A 245 17.16 -84.61 -31.52
N ARG A 246 16.93 -85.61 -32.38
CA ARG A 246 17.02 -85.43 -33.85
C ARG A 246 15.94 -84.49 -34.38
N GLY A 247 14.69 -84.65 -33.96
CA GLY A 247 13.60 -83.77 -34.37
C GLY A 247 13.75 -82.34 -33.84
N GLU A 248 14.39 -82.14 -32.69
CA GLU A 248 14.80 -80.82 -32.21
C GLU A 248 15.91 -80.21 -33.05
N ALA A 249 16.94 -80.98 -33.37
CA ALA A 249 18.02 -80.52 -34.25
C ALA A 249 17.50 -80.13 -35.64
N GLU A 250 16.61 -80.93 -36.25
CA GLU A 250 16.01 -80.63 -37.56
C GLU A 250 15.10 -79.39 -37.49
N ARG A 251 14.28 -79.23 -36.44
CA ARG A 251 13.42 -78.05 -36.28
C ARG A 251 14.21 -76.76 -36.08
N LEU A 252 15.36 -76.84 -35.43
CA LEU A 252 16.21 -75.69 -35.13
C LEU A 252 17.25 -75.42 -36.22
N ALA A 253 17.40 -76.31 -37.21
CA ALA A 253 18.25 -76.09 -38.36
C ALA A 253 17.68 -75.00 -39.29
N PRO A 254 18.54 -74.21 -39.96
CA PRO A 254 18.08 -73.25 -40.97
C PRO A 254 17.52 -73.97 -42.22
N GLU A 255 16.67 -73.26 -42.99
CA GLU A 255 16.05 -73.83 -44.21
C GLU A 255 17.09 -74.20 -45.28
N ASP A 256 18.19 -73.44 -45.39
CA ASP A 256 19.27 -73.66 -46.35
C ASP A 256 20.64 -73.62 -45.65
N GLY A 257 21.09 -74.74 -45.06
CA GLY A 257 22.46 -74.92 -44.56
C GLY A 257 22.58 -75.67 -43.23
N GLU A 258 23.82 -75.79 -42.72
CA GLU A 258 24.09 -76.43 -41.43
C GLU A 258 24.05 -75.45 -40.25
N ALA A 259 24.12 -74.13 -40.49
CA ALA A 259 24.13 -73.08 -39.45
C ALA A 259 23.43 -71.78 -39.91
N HIS A 260 22.78 -71.08 -38.98
CA HIS A 260 22.06 -69.80 -39.25
C HIS A 260 23.00 -68.62 -39.57
N THR A 261 24.27 -68.71 -39.17
CA THR A 261 25.28 -67.65 -39.35
C THR A 261 26.66 -68.22 -39.13
N GLU A 262 27.65 -67.68 -39.84
CA GLU A 262 29.07 -68.00 -39.61
C GLU A 262 29.55 -67.34 -38.32
N LEU A 263 29.97 -68.15 -37.35
CA LEU A 263 30.58 -67.69 -36.12
C LEU A 263 32.11 -67.58 -36.30
N PRO A 264 32.75 -66.54 -35.75
CA PRO A 264 34.21 -66.49 -35.64
C PRO A 264 34.78 -67.73 -34.95
N GLU A 265 36.01 -68.14 -35.30
CA GLU A 265 36.63 -69.39 -34.81
C GLU A 265 36.68 -69.49 -33.28
N ASP A 266 36.80 -68.38 -32.56
CA ASP A 266 36.80 -68.30 -31.10
C ASP A 266 35.40 -68.46 -30.46
N ARG A 267 34.35 -68.43 -31.28
CA ARG A 267 32.93 -68.51 -30.85
C ARG A 267 32.21 -69.74 -31.39
N VAL A 268 32.90 -70.63 -32.09
CA VAL A 268 32.36 -71.95 -32.48
C VAL A 268 32.48 -72.90 -31.28
N PRO A 269 31.37 -73.42 -30.73
CA PRO A 269 31.44 -74.35 -29.60
C PRO A 269 31.89 -75.74 -30.04
N ALA A 270 32.76 -76.38 -29.25
CA ALA A 270 33.18 -77.76 -29.46
C ALA A 270 32.13 -78.78 -28.97
N ASP A 271 31.35 -78.41 -27.94
CA ASP A 271 30.29 -79.22 -27.37
C ASP A 271 29.12 -78.37 -26.84
N ALA A 272 28.03 -79.04 -26.41
CA ALA A 272 26.84 -78.38 -25.91
C ALA A 272 27.07 -77.57 -24.61
N ALA A 273 28.03 -77.96 -23.77
CA ALA A 273 28.33 -77.25 -22.54
C ALA A 273 29.06 -75.93 -22.83
N GLN A 274 30.04 -75.97 -23.74
CA GLN A 274 30.72 -74.78 -24.24
C GLN A 274 29.77 -73.86 -25.01
N ALA A 275 28.80 -74.41 -25.76
CA ALA A 275 27.77 -73.63 -26.43
C ALA A 275 26.92 -72.81 -25.45
N LYS A 276 26.47 -73.42 -24.33
CA LYS A 276 25.73 -72.73 -23.27
C LYS A 276 26.55 -71.61 -22.62
N GLU A 277 27.84 -71.86 -22.35
CA GLU A 277 28.72 -70.86 -21.72
C GLU A 277 29.04 -69.68 -22.64
N LEU A 278 29.29 -69.93 -23.93
CA LEU A 278 29.47 -68.89 -24.94
C LEU A 278 28.19 -68.06 -25.13
N LEU A 279 27.01 -68.70 -25.13
CA LEU A 279 25.72 -68.01 -25.21
C LEU A 279 25.49 -67.11 -23.99
N ARG A 280 25.76 -67.62 -22.78
CA ARG A 280 25.65 -66.86 -21.53
C ARG A 280 26.55 -65.63 -21.55
N THR A 281 27.80 -65.80 -21.98
CA THR A 281 28.77 -64.71 -22.12
C THR A 281 28.33 -63.68 -23.15
N ALA A 282 27.89 -64.11 -24.33
CA ALA A 282 27.42 -63.21 -25.39
C ALA A 282 26.17 -62.42 -24.98
N THR A 283 25.23 -63.06 -24.29
CA THR A 283 24.03 -62.40 -23.74
C THR A 283 24.40 -61.37 -22.68
N ALA A 284 25.34 -61.69 -21.78
CA ALA A 284 25.83 -60.75 -20.79
C ALA A 284 26.56 -59.55 -21.42
N GLU A 285 27.41 -59.79 -22.43
CA GLU A 285 28.06 -58.72 -23.21
C GLU A 285 27.03 -57.82 -23.91
N LEU A 286 26.01 -58.42 -24.55
CA LEU A 286 24.94 -57.69 -25.23
C LEU A 286 24.15 -56.81 -24.26
N ALA A 287 23.78 -57.34 -23.09
CA ALA A 287 23.10 -56.60 -22.04
C ALA A 287 23.96 -55.41 -21.57
N ALA A 288 25.22 -55.63 -21.24
CA ALA A 288 26.14 -54.58 -20.80
C ALA A 288 26.33 -53.47 -21.85
N ARG A 289 26.41 -53.84 -23.14
CA ARG A 289 26.52 -52.86 -24.24
C ARG A 289 25.23 -52.07 -24.45
N THR A 290 24.08 -52.72 -24.29
CA THR A 290 22.77 -52.07 -24.38
C THR A 290 22.60 -51.05 -23.26
N ASP A 291 22.92 -51.43 -22.02
CA ASP A 291 22.87 -50.53 -20.86
C ASP A 291 23.81 -49.33 -21.00
N ALA A 292 25.03 -49.56 -21.53
CA ALA A 292 25.99 -48.49 -21.81
C ALA A 292 25.47 -47.52 -22.89
N LEU A 293 24.82 -48.04 -23.94
CA LEU A 293 24.23 -47.22 -24.99
C LEU A 293 23.05 -46.38 -24.46
N GLU A 294 22.16 -46.97 -23.66
CA GLU A 294 21.05 -46.24 -23.04
C GLU A 294 21.53 -45.15 -22.08
N SER A 295 22.56 -45.45 -21.29
CA SER A 295 23.21 -44.48 -20.39
C SER A 295 23.82 -43.32 -21.18
N ALA A 296 24.54 -43.61 -22.27
CA ALA A 296 25.12 -42.60 -23.14
C ALA A 296 24.05 -41.73 -23.82
N ARG A 297 22.95 -42.33 -24.30
CA ARG A 297 21.81 -41.59 -24.88
C ARG A 297 21.16 -40.66 -23.86
N THR A 298 20.98 -41.13 -22.63
CA THR A 298 20.41 -40.32 -21.54
C THR A 298 21.32 -39.15 -21.18
N ALA A 299 22.62 -39.38 -21.07
CA ALA A 299 23.60 -38.33 -20.82
C ALA A 299 23.64 -37.30 -21.96
N HIS A 300 23.64 -37.75 -23.21
CA HIS A 300 23.60 -36.87 -24.38
C HIS A 300 22.33 -36.01 -24.42
N ALA A 301 21.16 -36.60 -24.15
CA ALA A 301 19.90 -35.85 -24.06
C ALA A 301 19.89 -34.85 -22.88
N GLY A 302 20.59 -35.16 -21.79
CA GLY A 302 20.83 -34.23 -20.68
C GLY A 302 21.69 -33.04 -21.09
N LEU A 303 22.83 -33.31 -21.73
CA LEU A 303 23.76 -32.28 -22.21
C LEU A 303 23.12 -31.37 -23.27
N LEU A 304 22.36 -31.92 -24.23
CA LEU A 304 21.64 -31.13 -25.22
C LEU A 304 20.62 -30.17 -24.58
N ARG A 305 19.91 -30.62 -23.54
CA ARG A 305 18.98 -29.75 -22.80
C ARG A 305 19.70 -28.64 -22.05
N ALA A 306 20.82 -28.97 -21.38
CA ALA A 306 21.64 -27.98 -20.68
C ALA A 306 22.24 -26.95 -21.64
N HIS A 307 22.72 -27.38 -22.82
CA HIS A 307 23.26 -26.50 -23.84
C HIS A 307 22.20 -25.53 -24.37
N ARG A 308 21.01 -26.02 -24.74
CA ARG A 308 19.90 -25.15 -25.19
C ARG A 308 19.48 -24.14 -24.12
N ALA A 309 19.38 -24.57 -22.86
CA ALA A 309 19.06 -23.66 -21.76
C ALA A 309 20.14 -22.58 -21.56
N ALA A 310 21.41 -22.91 -21.76
CA ALA A 310 22.51 -21.95 -21.71
C ALA A 310 22.47 -20.96 -22.89
N GLU A 311 22.16 -21.41 -24.10
CA GLU A 311 21.98 -20.54 -25.27
C GLU A 311 20.79 -19.58 -25.09
N GLU A 312 19.65 -20.08 -24.62
CA GLU A 312 18.47 -19.26 -24.30
C GLU A 312 18.78 -18.23 -23.21
N ALA A 313 19.54 -18.63 -22.18
CA ALA A 313 19.96 -17.74 -21.11
C ALA A 313 20.88 -16.63 -21.65
N ALA A 314 21.89 -16.97 -22.45
CA ALA A 314 22.81 -16.03 -23.06
C ALA A 314 22.08 -15.01 -23.94
N GLY A 315 21.18 -15.45 -24.83
CA GLY A 315 20.38 -14.55 -25.65
C GLY A 315 19.49 -13.63 -24.80
N GLY A 316 18.89 -14.16 -23.72
CA GLY A 316 18.10 -13.35 -22.79
C GLY A 316 18.92 -12.28 -22.05
N PHE A 317 20.18 -12.57 -21.70
CA PHE A 317 21.09 -11.58 -21.11
C PHE A 317 21.49 -10.52 -22.13
N ASP A 318 21.79 -10.90 -23.37
CA ASP A 318 22.13 -9.97 -24.45
C ASP A 318 20.98 -8.99 -24.73
N ASP A 319 19.74 -9.48 -24.80
CA ASP A 319 18.54 -8.65 -24.97
C ASP A 319 18.37 -7.66 -23.81
N THR A 320 18.56 -8.14 -22.58
CA THR A 320 18.42 -7.30 -21.37
C THR A 320 19.52 -6.22 -21.34
N ALA A 321 20.75 -6.57 -21.69
CA ALA A 321 21.86 -5.64 -21.80
C ALA A 321 21.67 -4.62 -22.93
N ALA A 322 21.10 -5.02 -24.06
CA ALA A 322 20.78 -4.11 -25.16
C ALA A 322 19.74 -3.05 -24.74
N LEU A 323 18.67 -3.46 -24.04
CA LEU A 323 17.66 -2.56 -23.51
C LEU A 323 18.22 -1.54 -22.51
N LEU A 324 19.17 -1.96 -21.68
CA LEU A 324 19.83 -1.05 -20.72
C LEU A 324 20.80 -0.09 -21.42
N ARG A 325 21.57 -0.57 -22.39
CA ARG A 325 22.48 0.28 -23.18
C ARG A 325 21.74 1.37 -23.95
N ASP A 326 20.58 1.07 -24.53
CA ASP A 326 19.80 2.05 -25.28
C ASP A 326 19.33 3.22 -24.38
N LEU A 327 19.05 2.95 -23.10
CA LEU A 327 18.69 3.99 -22.13
C LEU A 327 19.87 4.82 -21.64
N LEU A 328 21.07 4.24 -21.66
CA LEU A 328 22.31 4.91 -21.26
C LEU A 328 22.98 5.66 -22.42
N ARG A 329 22.53 5.45 -23.66
CA ARG A 329 23.15 6.01 -24.87
C ARG A 329 23.21 7.54 -24.89
N ASP A 330 22.33 8.21 -24.14
CA ASP A 330 22.33 9.67 -23.98
C ASP A 330 23.21 10.16 -22.81
N THR A 331 23.78 9.26 -21.99
CA THR A 331 24.54 9.58 -20.76
C THR A 331 26.02 9.23 -20.80
N THR A 332 26.49 8.38 -21.72
CA THR A 332 27.91 8.00 -21.76
C THR A 332 28.70 8.91 -22.70
N GLY A 333 29.39 9.89 -22.12
CA GLY A 333 30.68 10.33 -22.66
C GLY A 333 31.71 9.20 -22.50
N ASP A 334 32.71 9.15 -23.38
CA ASP A 334 33.79 8.16 -23.41
C ASP A 334 34.52 8.05 -22.05
N GLU A 335 34.02 7.21 -21.15
CA GLU A 335 34.80 6.67 -20.05
C GLU A 335 35.20 5.24 -20.45
N GLU A 336 36.52 4.98 -20.45
CA GLU A 336 37.11 3.65 -20.60
C GLU A 336 36.58 2.75 -19.48
N ALA A 337 35.44 2.12 -19.71
CA ALA A 337 34.84 1.21 -18.77
C ALA A 337 35.67 -0.08 -18.72
N ASP A 338 36.15 -0.41 -17.52
CA ASP A 338 36.74 -1.71 -17.20
C ASP A 338 35.83 -2.85 -17.70
N GLU A 339 36.45 -3.99 -18.03
CA GLU A 339 35.73 -5.19 -18.47
C GLU A 339 34.70 -5.57 -17.37
N PRO A 340 33.39 -5.51 -17.66
CA PRO A 340 32.37 -5.63 -16.62
C PRO A 340 32.39 -7.04 -16.03
N GLU A 341 32.35 -7.12 -14.70
CA GLU A 341 32.28 -8.42 -14.02
C GLU A 341 31.02 -9.19 -14.46
N PRO A 342 31.11 -10.52 -14.68
CA PRO A 342 29.96 -11.33 -15.05
C PRO A 342 28.85 -11.25 -14.00
N TYR A 343 27.61 -11.07 -14.46
CA TYR A 343 26.45 -11.08 -13.57
C TYR A 343 26.26 -12.46 -12.93
N SER A 344 26.19 -12.50 -11.60
CA SER A 344 26.18 -13.76 -10.83
C SER A 344 24.80 -14.38 -10.64
N GLY A 345 23.72 -13.63 -10.93
CA GLY A 345 22.35 -14.07 -10.79
C GLY A 345 21.78 -14.79 -12.02
N THR A 346 20.54 -15.23 -11.90
CA THR A 346 19.77 -15.85 -12.99
C THR A 346 19.26 -14.81 -14.00
N LEU A 347 18.87 -15.27 -15.19
CA LEU A 347 18.26 -14.42 -16.21
C LEU A 347 16.98 -13.71 -15.71
N GLU A 348 16.17 -14.38 -14.88
CA GLU A 348 14.96 -13.79 -14.31
C GLU A 348 15.28 -12.67 -13.32
N GLU A 349 16.27 -12.88 -12.43
CA GLU A 349 16.75 -11.85 -11.50
C GLU A 349 17.33 -10.65 -12.26
N ALA A 350 18.09 -10.89 -13.34
CA ALA A 350 18.63 -9.83 -14.18
C ALA A 350 17.52 -9.02 -14.87
N ARG A 351 16.48 -9.68 -15.40
CA ARG A 351 15.32 -9.01 -16.00
C ARG A 351 14.55 -8.18 -14.97
N GLN A 352 14.38 -8.70 -13.77
CA GLN A 352 13.73 -7.98 -12.67
C GLN A 352 14.54 -6.74 -12.27
N ALA A 353 15.85 -6.90 -12.01
CA ALA A 353 16.74 -5.82 -11.65
C ALA A 353 16.79 -4.74 -12.75
N ALA A 354 16.86 -5.14 -14.02
CA ALA A 354 16.79 -4.23 -15.16
C ALA A 354 15.45 -3.48 -15.19
N ALA A 355 14.32 -4.17 -14.97
CA ALA A 355 13.01 -3.52 -14.94
C ALA A 355 12.87 -2.52 -13.78
N GLU A 356 13.40 -2.84 -12.60
CA GLU A 356 13.44 -1.97 -11.42
C GLU A 356 14.28 -0.72 -11.68
N ALA A 357 15.52 -0.89 -12.16
CA ALA A 357 16.40 0.22 -12.53
C ALA A 357 15.73 1.14 -13.56
N ARG A 358 15.08 0.57 -14.59
CA ARG A 358 14.34 1.31 -15.61
C ARG A 358 13.14 2.09 -15.06
N ARG A 359 12.44 1.55 -14.06
CA ARG A 359 11.35 2.25 -13.39
C ARG A 359 11.89 3.40 -12.55
N SER A 360 12.96 3.16 -11.80
CA SER A 360 13.63 4.20 -10.99
C SER A 360 14.12 5.35 -11.86
N LEU A 361 14.83 5.05 -12.96
CA LEU A 361 15.33 6.06 -13.90
C LEU A 361 14.20 6.92 -14.48
N ARG A 362 13.09 6.30 -14.88
CA ARG A 362 11.91 7.03 -15.37
C ARG A 362 11.25 7.88 -14.29
N GLY A 363 11.20 7.39 -13.05
CA GLY A 363 10.74 8.16 -11.89
C GLY A 363 11.58 9.42 -11.70
N CYS A 364 12.90 9.26 -11.57
CA CYS A 364 13.84 10.38 -11.40
C CYS A 364 13.80 11.38 -12.57
N ALA A 365 13.67 10.91 -13.82
CA ALA A 365 13.53 11.78 -14.98
C ALA A 365 12.21 12.59 -14.94
N GLY A 366 11.12 11.96 -14.46
CA GLY A 366 9.85 12.64 -14.22
C GLY A 366 9.97 13.71 -13.13
N ASP A 367 10.61 13.38 -12.01
CA ASP A 367 10.85 14.31 -10.90
C ASP A 367 11.72 15.49 -11.32
N LEU A 368 12.77 15.24 -12.11
CA LEU A 368 13.61 16.30 -12.69
C LEU A 368 12.79 17.24 -13.58
N SER A 369 11.99 16.69 -14.50
CA SER A 369 11.14 17.47 -15.40
C SER A 369 10.09 18.29 -14.65
N ALA A 370 9.51 17.73 -13.59
CA ALA A 370 8.58 18.44 -12.70
C ALA A 370 9.28 19.59 -11.96
N ALA A 371 10.47 19.34 -11.39
CA ALA A 371 11.25 20.36 -10.70
C ALA A 371 11.66 21.50 -11.65
N GLU A 372 12.15 21.19 -12.86
CA GLU A 372 12.47 22.19 -13.88
C GLU A 372 11.25 23.04 -14.28
N SER A 373 10.08 22.40 -14.40
CA SER A 373 8.84 23.11 -14.74
C SER A 373 8.37 24.02 -13.59
N ALA A 374 8.48 23.57 -12.34
CA ALA A 374 8.20 24.40 -11.17
C ALA A 374 9.15 25.61 -11.06
N VAL A 375 10.44 25.42 -11.35
CA VAL A 375 11.42 26.52 -11.42
C VAL A 375 11.06 27.51 -12.52
N ARG A 376 10.70 27.02 -13.73
CA ARG A 376 10.25 27.88 -14.82
C ARG A 376 9.00 28.70 -14.44
N GLU A 377 8.01 28.06 -13.83
CA GLU A 377 6.78 28.75 -13.38
C GLU A 377 7.08 29.82 -12.31
N ALA A 378 7.92 29.50 -11.32
CA ALA A 378 8.31 30.45 -10.28
C ALA A 378 9.07 31.66 -10.86
N SER A 379 9.98 31.42 -11.81
CA SER A 379 10.65 32.47 -12.58
C SER A 379 9.67 33.35 -13.35
N ASP A 380 8.68 32.76 -14.04
CA ASP A 380 7.65 33.51 -14.77
C ASP A 380 6.78 34.36 -13.85
N VAL A 381 6.39 33.84 -12.68
CA VAL A 381 5.65 34.59 -11.66
C VAL A 381 6.48 35.78 -11.17
N LEU A 382 7.77 35.58 -10.91
CA LEU A 382 8.66 36.66 -10.48
C LEU A 382 8.79 37.75 -11.54
N VAL A 383 9.01 37.37 -12.81
CA VAL A 383 9.10 38.31 -13.95
C VAL A 383 7.78 39.07 -14.14
N ARG A 384 6.64 38.37 -14.07
CA ARG A 384 5.31 38.99 -14.16
C ARG A 384 5.07 39.98 -13.03
N HIS A 385 5.46 39.62 -11.80
CA HIS A 385 5.35 40.50 -10.64
C HIS A 385 6.19 41.76 -10.82
N ALA A 386 7.44 41.63 -11.27
CA ALA A 386 8.33 42.78 -11.54
C ALA A 386 7.81 43.68 -12.67
N ASN A 387 7.11 43.13 -13.65
CA ASN A 387 6.50 43.87 -14.77
C ASN A 387 5.13 44.50 -14.45
N SER A 388 4.55 44.26 -13.27
CA SER A 388 3.26 44.86 -12.90
C SER A 388 3.32 46.39 -12.85
N THR A 389 2.31 47.06 -13.43
CA THR A 389 2.21 48.52 -13.51
C THR A 389 2.24 49.20 -12.14
N ARG A 390 1.76 48.53 -11.08
CA ARG A 390 1.81 49.06 -9.71
C ARG A 390 3.23 49.33 -9.20
N TYR A 391 4.24 48.68 -9.79
CA TYR A 391 5.64 48.81 -9.40
C TYR A 391 6.48 49.59 -10.41
N GLU A 392 5.86 50.23 -11.39
CA GLU A 392 6.57 50.99 -12.42
C GLU A 392 7.46 52.11 -11.83
N GLN A 393 7.02 52.73 -10.74
CA GLN A 393 7.76 53.77 -10.03
C GLN A 393 8.93 53.24 -9.18
N VAL A 394 9.02 51.92 -8.96
CA VAL A 394 10.11 51.31 -8.19
C VAL A 394 11.35 51.18 -9.08
N ARG A 395 12.38 51.98 -8.82
CA ARG A 395 13.64 52.05 -9.58
C ARG A 395 14.80 51.33 -8.87
N THR A 396 14.58 50.10 -8.41
CA THR A 396 15.64 49.30 -7.78
C THR A 396 16.43 48.52 -8.85
N PRO A 397 17.78 48.41 -8.72
CA PRO A 397 18.60 47.64 -9.66
C PRO A 397 18.15 46.19 -9.79
N ALA A 398 17.76 45.56 -8.70
CA ALA A 398 17.27 44.18 -8.69
C ALA A 398 15.98 43.99 -9.51
N ARG A 399 15.06 44.97 -9.53
CA ARG A 399 13.87 44.91 -10.40
C ARG A 399 14.25 44.96 -11.88
N GLN A 400 15.27 45.75 -12.23
CA GLN A 400 15.78 45.81 -13.60
C GLN A 400 16.42 44.48 -14.01
N GLN A 401 17.27 43.92 -13.15
CA GLN A 401 17.90 42.61 -13.37
C GLN A 401 16.87 41.49 -13.55
N ILE A 402 15.82 41.43 -12.71
CA ILE A 402 14.73 40.43 -12.84
C ILE A 402 14.03 40.52 -14.21
N ARG A 403 13.94 41.72 -14.81
CA ARG A 403 13.26 41.92 -16.10
C ARG A 403 14.16 41.63 -17.30
N GLU A 404 15.47 41.82 -17.16
CA GLU A 404 16.44 41.76 -18.25
C GLU A 404 17.14 40.39 -18.34
N LEU A 405 17.29 39.69 -17.21
CA LEU A 405 17.90 38.36 -17.19
C LEU A 405 16.99 37.30 -17.82
N PRO A 406 17.55 36.31 -18.56
CA PRO A 406 16.81 35.13 -18.98
C PRO A 406 16.25 34.36 -17.78
N ALA A 407 15.05 33.79 -17.93
CA ALA A 407 14.36 33.08 -16.85
C ALA A 407 15.18 31.94 -16.21
N ALA A 408 16.06 31.31 -16.99
CA ALA A 408 16.97 30.25 -16.54
C ALA A 408 18.09 30.74 -15.60
N ALA A 409 18.48 32.01 -15.68
CA ALA A 409 19.53 32.61 -14.85
C ALA A 409 18.99 33.25 -13.56
N LEU A 410 17.66 33.40 -13.43
CA LEU A 410 17.03 33.99 -12.24
C LEU A 410 17.25 33.20 -10.95
N PRO A 411 17.18 31.85 -10.93
CA PRO A 411 17.36 31.08 -9.69
C PRO A 411 18.73 31.30 -9.03
N GLU A 412 19.78 31.44 -9.83
CA GLU A 412 21.16 31.66 -9.35
C GLU A 412 21.29 32.97 -8.55
N HIS A 413 20.49 33.98 -8.87
CA HIS A 413 20.54 35.31 -8.26
C HIS A 413 19.48 35.51 -7.16
N ALA A 414 18.49 34.61 -7.06
CA ALA A 414 17.32 34.77 -6.20
C ALA A 414 17.69 34.92 -4.71
N ALA A 415 18.64 34.10 -4.22
CA ALA A 415 19.08 34.14 -2.82
C ALA A 415 19.74 35.49 -2.48
N ALA A 416 20.64 35.98 -3.34
CA ALA A 416 21.31 37.26 -3.14
C ALA A 416 20.33 38.44 -3.15
N TRP A 417 19.32 38.43 -4.02
CA TRP A 417 18.27 39.45 -4.02
C TRP A 417 17.43 39.42 -2.75
N ALA A 418 17.06 38.23 -2.25
CA ALA A 418 16.30 38.09 -1.02
C ALA A 418 17.06 38.67 0.18
N GLU A 419 18.35 38.37 0.30
CA GLU A 419 19.22 38.95 1.34
C GLU A 419 19.33 40.48 1.21
N ALA A 420 19.48 41.00 -0.01
CA ALA A 420 19.56 42.44 -0.25
C ALA A 420 18.24 43.18 0.05
N PHE A 421 17.09 42.54 -0.19
CA PHE A 421 15.78 43.14 0.07
C PHE A 421 15.38 43.10 1.55
N ALA A 422 15.88 42.14 2.34
CA ALA A 422 15.46 41.94 3.72
C ALA A 422 15.60 43.19 4.62
N PRO A 423 16.70 43.98 4.59
CA PRO A 423 16.81 45.21 5.38
C PRO A 423 15.80 46.27 4.92
N ARG A 424 15.60 46.43 3.60
CA ARG A 424 14.68 47.42 3.04
C ARG A 424 13.23 47.09 3.39
N LEU A 425 12.87 45.81 3.34
CA LEU A 425 11.56 45.32 3.76
C LEU A 425 11.31 45.68 5.22
N ARG A 426 12.26 45.40 6.12
CA ARG A 426 12.15 45.72 7.55
C ARG A 426 11.88 47.21 7.79
N VAL A 427 12.66 48.09 7.15
CA VAL A 427 12.49 49.55 7.28
C VAL A 427 11.12 50.00 6.77
N LEU A 428 10.68 49.52 5.60
CA LEU A 428 9.37 49.88 5.06
C LEU A 428 8.22 49.38 5.95
N THR A 429 8.34 48.19 6.54
CA THR A 429 7.37 47.68 7.52
C THR A 429 7.31 48.58 8.75
N ASP A 430 8.46 48.96 9.31
CA ASP A 430 8.51 49.87 10.47
C ASP A 430 7.92 51.25 10.15
N GLU A 431 8.19 51.78 8.95
CA GLU A 431 7.63 53.05 8.47
C GLU A 431 6.10 52.97 8.28
N LEU A 432 5.58 51.89 7.72
CA LEU A 432 4.14 51.66 7.55
C LEU A 432 3.43 51.56 8.90
N GLU A 433 3.95 50.77 9.84
CA GLU A 433 3.41 50.70 11.20
C GLU A 433 3.44 52.08 11.88
N GLN A 434 4.49 52.86 11.67
CA GLN A 434 4.57 54.21 12.23
C GLN A 434 3.53 55.15 11.59
N LEU A 435 3.27 55.02 10.28
CA LEU A 435 2.21 55.76 9.59
C LEU A 435 0.83 55.38 10.12
N GLU A 436 0.56 54.11 10.40
CA GLU A 436 -0.69 53.65 11.00
C GLU A 436 -0.88 54.25 12.40
N ARG A 437 0.13 54.19 13.27
CA ARG A 437 0.07 54.83 14.60
C ARG A 437 -0.16 56.34 14.50
N ASN A 438 0.48 57.00 13.53
CA ASN A 438 0.30 58.42 13.29
C ASN A 438 -1.14 58.72 12.82
N ARG A 439 -1.68 57.89 11.91
CA ARG A 439 -3.08 57.98 11.45
C ARG A 439 -4.04 57.85 12.63
N ASP A 440 -3.87 56.83 13.46
CA ASP A 440 -4.73 56.61 14.63
C ASP A 440 -4.69 57.81 15.60
N SER A 441 -3.50 58.37 15.83
CA SER A 441 -3.36 59.58 16.65
C SER A 441 -4.06 60.81 16.03
N ILE A 442 -4.05 60.96 14.70
CA ILE A 442 -4.78 62.03 14.01
C ILE A 442 -6.29 61.81 14.12
N VAL A 443 -6.75 60.57 13.94
CA VAL A 443 -8.17 60.19 14.10
C VAL A 443 -8.64 60.50 15.52
N ASP A 444 -7.86 60.12 16.54
CA ASP A 444 -8.18 60.40 17.95
C ASP A 444 -8.28 61.89 18.24
N ARG A 445 -7.36 62.72 17.70
CA ARG A 445 -7.42 64.18 17.85
C ARG A 445 -8.63 64.78 17.14
N LEU A 446 -8.93 64.31 15.92
CA LEU A 446 -10.10 64.75 15.17
C LEU A 446 -11.39 64.36 15.91
N ARG A 447 -11.45 63.17 16.51
CA ARG A 447 -12.56 62.72 17.35
C ARG A 447 -12.82 63.71 18.48
N GLY A 448 -11.78 64.07 19.25
CA GLY A 448 -11.93 65.06 20.33
C GLY A 448 -12.45 66.43 19.85
N LEU A 449 -12.02 66.91 18.68
CA LEU A 449 -12.52 68.15 18.10
C LEU A 449 -13.99 68.05 17.63
N VAL A 450 -14.37 66.90 17.07
CA VAL A 450 -15.75 66.63 16.64
C VAL A 450 -16.67 66.54 17.86
N GLU A 451 -16.28 65.81 18.90
CA GLU A 451 -17.01 65.71 20.16
C GLU A 451 -17.19 67.09 20.81
N SER A 452 -16.13 67.91 20.85
CA SER A 452 -16.22 69.30 21.32
C SER A 452 -17.21 70.11 20.50
N SER A 453 -17.24 69.94 19.18
CA SER A 453 -18.17 70.65 18.29
C SER A 453 -19.63 70.22 18.53
N LEU A 454 -19.87 68.93 18.78
CA LEU A 454 -21.20 68.42 19.16
C LEU A 454 -21.63 68.96 20.53
N ALA A 455 -20.70 69.09 21.49
CA ALA A 455 -20.96 69.73 22.77
C ALA A 455 -21.30 71.23 22.64
N THR A 456 -20.65 71.93 21.72
CA THR A 456 -20.98 73.33 21.37
C THR A 456 -22.41 73.44 20.83
N LEU A 457 -22.86 72.51 19.96
CA LEU A 457 -24.25 72.47 19.49
C LEU A 457 -25.27 72.29 20.62
N ARG A 458 -24.99 71.40 21.58
CA ARG A 458 -25.85 71.22 22.78
C ARG A 458 -25.87 72.46 23.65
N SER A 459 -24.72 73.10 23.82
CA SER A 459 -24.60 74.34 24.60
C SER A 459 -25.37 75.48 23.94
N ALA A 460 -25.40 75.55 22.61
CA ALA A 460 -26.23 76.51 21.88
C ALA A 460 -27.73 76.32 22.17
N GLN A 461 -28.23 75.08 22.17
CA GLN A 461 -29.62 74.80 22.57
C GLN A 461 -29.87 75.22 24.03
N ARG A 462 -28.99 74.84 24.97
CA ARG A 462 -29.14 75.19 26.40
C ARG A 462 -29.15 76.70 26.62
N LEU A 463 -28.25 77.44 25.98
CA LEU A 463 -28.18 78.90 26.08
C LEU A 463 -29.38 79.58 25.43
N SER A 464 -30.01 78.98 24.42
CA SER A 464 -31.22 79.51 23.80
C SER A 464 -32.48 79.43 24.67
N ARG A 465 -32.38 78.93 25.90
CA ARG A 465 -33.50 78.85 26.84
C ARG A 465 -33.98 80.24 27.21
N LEU A 466 -35.28 80.48 27.01
CA LEU A 466 -35.91 81.77 27.22
C LEU A 466 -36.17 82.04 28.72
N PRO A 467 -36.10 83.32 29.15
CA PRO A 467 -36.36 83.72 30.52
C PRO A 467 -37.82 83.48 30.94
N GLU A 468 -38.08 83.49 32.24
CA GLU A 468 -39.44 83.46 32.79
C GLU A 468 -40.20 84.76 32.46
N GLY A 469 -41.51 84.68 32.28
CA GLY A 469 -42.38 85.84 32.02
C GLY A 469 -42.85 86.03 30.57
N LEU A 470 -42.53 85.09 29.67
CA LEU A 470 -42.91 85.10 28.25
C LEU A 470 -44.06 84.14 27.93
N GLY A 471 -45.02 83.96 28.83
CA GLY A 471 -46.15 83.02 28.63
C GLY A 471 -45.68 81.58 28.39
N GLU A 472 -46.23 80.90 27.37
CA GLU A 472 -45.89 79.50 27.02
C GLU A 472 -44.42 79.32 26.58
N TRP A 473 -43.72 80.41 26.25
CA TRP A 473 -42.30 80.37 25.88
C TRP A 473 -41.36 80.33 27.08
N SER A 474 -41.85 80.60 28.29
CA SER A 474 -41.04 80.60 29.51
C SER A 474 -40.34 79.26 29.71
N GLY A 475 -39.02 79.26 29.82
CA GLY A 475 -38.21 78.05 30.01
C GLY A 475 -38.08 77.13 28.78
N GLN A 476 -38.71 77.46 27.65
CA GLN A 476 -38.53 76.72 26.39
C GLN A 476 -37.21 77.11 25.71
N GLU A 477 -36.58 76.17 25.00
CA GLU A 477 -35.43 76.51 24.14
C GLU A 477 -35.91 77.15 22.85
N PHE A 478 -35.47 78.38 22.57
CA PHE A 478 -35.72 79.05 21.31
C PHE A 478 -35.17 78.25 20.12
N LEU A 479 -34.00 77.64 20.29
CA LEU A 479 -33.33 76.79 19.32
C LEU A 479 -33.30 75.35 19.83
N ARG A 480 -33.96 74.42 19.13
CA ARG A 480 -33.94 72.98 19.46
C ARG A 480 -33.11 72.23 18.41
N ILE A 481 -32.01 71.63 18.85
CA ILE A 481 -31.08 70.89 18.00
C ILE A 481 -31.16 69.41 18.37
N ARG A 482 -31.55 68.54 17.44
CA ARG A 482 -31.63 67.10 17.65
C ARG A 482 -30.65 66.37 16.73
N PHE A 483 -29.86 65.50 17.32
CA PHE A 483 -29.00 64.53 16.64
C PHE A 483 -28.75 63.33 17.56
N ASP A 484 -28.39 62.20 16.97
CA ASP A 484 -28.02 60.99 17.69
C ASP A 484 -26.56 61.07 18.15
N ASP A 485 -26.27 60.61 19.37
CA ASP A 485 -24.89 60.41 19.82
C ASP A 485 -24.26 59.23 19.07
N PRO A 486 -23.15 59.44 18.35
CA PRO A 486 -22.45 58.35 17.70
C PRO A 486 -21.77 57.46 18.74
N ASP A 487 -21.79 56.14 18.52
CA ASP A 487 -20.94 55.22 19.27
C ASP A 487 -19.45 55.50 19.00
N GLN A 488 -18.60 55.40 20.02
CA GLN A 488 -17.19 55.77 19.93
C GLN A 488 -16.41 54.92 18.90
N SER A 489 -16.74 53.63 18.79
CA SER A 489 -16.06 52.74 17.84
C SER A 489 -16.44 53.10 16.40
N THR A 490 -17.73 53.31 16.16
CA THR A 490 -18.27 53.71 14.86
C THR A 490 -17.78 55.11 14.44
N LEU A 491 -17.66 56.03 15.39
CA LEU A 491 -17.13 57.36 15.13
C LEU A 491 -15.66 57.30 14.69
N THR A 492 -14.84 56.52 15.40
CA THR A 492 -13.41 56.38 15.10
C THR A 492 -13.20 55.81 13.69
N GLU A 493 -13.96 54.79 13.30
CA GLU A 493 -13.91 54.21 11.95
C GLU A 493 -14.26 55.23 10.86
N ARG A 494 -15.39 55.93 11.01
CA ARG A 494 -15.84 56.95 10.05
C ARG A 494 -14.87 58.12 9.93
N LEU A 495 -14.27 58.56 11.04
CA LEU A 495 -13.28 59.62 11.03
C LEU A 495 -11.97 59.16 10.35
N GLY A 496 -11.62 57.87 10.49
CA GLY A 496 -10.57 57.22 9.71
C GLY A 496 -10.82 57.35 8.20
N GLU A 497 -12.02 56.99 7.73
CA GLU A 497 -12.39 57.14 6.32
C GLU A 497 -12.31 58.59 5.82
N VAL A 498 -12.76 59.55 6.64
CA VAL A 498 -12.69 60.99 6.30
C VAL A 498 -11.23 61.44 6.12
N ILE A 499 -10.32 60.99 7.00
CA ILE A 499 -8.90 61.30 6.91
C ILE A 499 -8.27 60.61 5.70
N ASP A 500 -8.59 59.36 5.44
CA ASP A 500 -8.07 58.61 4.30
C ASP A 500 -8.54 59.21 2.97
N GLU A 501 -9.81 59.61 2.88
CA GLU A 501 -10.35 60.29 1.70
C GLU A 501 -9.75 61.68 1.50
N ALA A 502 -9.59 62.46 2.56
CA ALA A 502 -8.95 63.76 2.50
C ALA A 502 -7.48 63.63 2.03
N THR A 503 -6.77 62.62 2.53
CA THR A 503 -5.39 62.31 2.15
C THR A 503 -5.31 61.88 0.69
N ARG A 504 -6.15 60.95 0.23
CA ARG A 504 -6.21 60.53 -1.19
C ARG A 504 -6.52 61.70 -2.12
N SER A 505 -7.52 62.51 -1.76
CA SER A 505 -7.90 63.69 -2.53
C SER A 505 -6.76 64.72 -2.62
N ALA A 506 -6.03 64.94 -1.52
CA ALA A 506 -4.91 65.88 -1.50
C ALA A 506 -3.71 65.38 -2.32
N VAL A 507 -3.37 64.09 -2.23
CA VAL A 507 -2.33 63.47 -3.06
C VAL A 507 -2.70 63.55 -4.54
N LYS A 508 -3.95 63.23 -4.90
CA LYS A 508 -4.43 63.29 -6.30
C LYS A 508 -4.41 64.71 -6.88
N LYS A 509 -4.71 65.72 -6.07
CA LYS A 509 -4.75 67.14 -6.49
C LYS A 509 -3.43 67.88 -6.27
N ASN A 510 -2.42 67.20 -5.70
CA ASN A 510 -1.14 67.78 -5.31
C ASN A 510 -1.31 69.06 -4.45
N SER A 511 -2.31 69.06 -3.56
CA SER A 511 -2.74 70.23 -2.78
C SER A 511 -2.35 70.07 -1.30
N ASP A 512 -1.89 71.16 -0.66
CA ASP A 512 -1.51 71.15 0.75
C ASP A 512 -2.74 71.10 1.69
N LEU A 513 -2.87 69.99 2.43
CA LEU A 513 -3.92 69.76 3.44
C LEU A 513 -3.91 70.79 4.58
N ARG A 514 -2.76 71.42 4.84
CA ARG A 514 -2.60 72.35 5.99
C ARG A 514 -3.51 73.56 5.93
N ARG A 515 -4.04 73.89 4.75
CA ARG A 515 -4.83 75.11 4.53
C ARG A 515 -6.32 74.96 4.86
N ASP A 516 -6.83 73.75 5.15
CA ASP A 516 -8.29 73.52 5.25
C ASP A 516 -8.74 72.70 6.48
N GLY A 517 -8.26 73.06 7.68
CA GLY A 517 -8.63 72.37 8.92
C GLY A 517 -10.11 72.49 9.29
N MET A 518 -10.75 73.63 8.96
CA MET A 518 -12.17 73.83 9.25
C MET A 518 -13.07 72.93 8.39
N SER A 519 -12.79 72.79 7.09
CA SER A 519 -13.60 71.89 6.26
C SER A 519 -13.39 70.43 6.63
N LEU A 520 -12.19 70.04 7.07
CA LEU A 520 -11.95 68.69 7.60
C LEU A 520 -12.78 68.43 8.86
N LEU A 521 -12.83 69.39 9.80
CA LEU A 521 -13.67 69.31 10.99
C LEU A 521 -15.16 69.23 10.63
N LEU A 522 -15.65 70.08 9.72
CA LEU A 522 -17.05 70.04 9.27
C LEU A 522 -17.41 68.71 8.60
N ARG A 523 -16.49 68.12 7.82
CA ARG A 523 -16.67 66.77 7.28
C ARG A 523 -16.72 65.72 8.38
N GLY A 524 -15.85 65.82 9.38
CA GLY A 524 -15.85 64.94 10.56
C GLY A 524 -17.16 65.03 11.34
N VAL A 525 -17.63 66.24 11.64
CA VAL A 525 -18.93 66.48 12.31
C VAL A 525 -20.08 65.93 11.46
N ARG A 526 -20.07 66.15 10.14
CA ARG A 526 -21.08 65.58 9.24
C ARG A 526 -21.06 64.05 9.27
N ALA A 527 -19.88 63.43 9.22
CA ALA A 527 -19.74 61.98 9.27
C ALA A 527 -20.21 61.38 10.61
N ALA A 528 -19.95 62.08 11.72
CA ALA A 528 -20.44 61.72 13.04
C ALA A 528 -21.98 61.70 13.12
N LEU A 529 -22.65 62.60 12.39
CA LEU A 529 -24.10 62.76 12.43
C LEU A 529 -24.87 61.86 11.44
N LEU A 530 -24.18 61.14 10.55
CA LEU A 530 -24.85 60.21 9.62
C LEU A 530 -25.39 58.97 10.34
N PRO A 531 -26.46 58.33 9.84
CA PRO A 531 -27.20 58.67 8.62
C PRO A 531 -28.28 59.75 8.82
N ARG A 532 -28.73 60.01 10.05
CA ARG A 532 -29.91 60.85 10.31
C ARG A 532 -29.66 62.36 10.14
N GLY A 533 -28.42 62.81 10.29
CA GLY A 533 -28.04 64.21 10.21
C GLY A 533 -28.42 65.01 11.45
N VAL A 534 -28.51 66.34 11.29
CA VAL A 534 -28.93 67.27 12.35
C VAL A 534 -30.28 67.89 12.00
N ALA A 535 -31.22 67.82 12.93
CA ALA A 535 -32.50 68.52 12.82
C ALA A 535 -32.48 69.74 13.74
N VAL A 536 -32.69 70.92 13.16
CA VAL A 536 -32.74 72.19 13.90
C VAL A 536 -34.12 72.80 13.73
N GLU A 537 -34.80 73.06 14.84
CA GLU A 537 -36.12 73.67 14.91
C GLU A 537 -36.06 74.94 15.75
N ILE A 538 -36.84 75.95 15.40
CA ILE A 538 -36.89 77.23 16.11
C ILE A 538 -38.33 77.58 16.46
N LEU A 539 -38.53 78.21 17.62
CA LEU A 539 -39.84 78.71 18.06
C LEU A 539 -40.30 79.88 17.17
N LYS A 540 -41.54 79.81 16.69
CA LYS A 540 -42.13 80.82 15.80
C LYS A 540 -42.68 82.01 16.59
N PRO A 541 -42.10 83.21 16.47
CA PRO A 541 -42.46 84.36 17.29
C PRO A 541 -43.82 84.93 16.86
N ASP A 542 -44.90 84.42 17.41
CA ASP A 542 -46.27 84.86 17.11
C ASP A 542 -46.85 85.70 18.27
N ALA A 543 -47.89 86.48 17.99
CA ALA A 543 -48.50 87.42 18.95
C ALA A 543 -49.05 86.73 20.21
N VAL A 544 -49.44 85.46 20.08
CA VAL A 544 -49.98 84.63 21.19
C VAL A 544 -48.87 83.81 21.88
N LEU A 545 -47.61 83.92 21.42
CA LEU A 545 -46.45 83.18 21.95
C LEU A 545 -46.72 81.67 22.09
N ARG A 546 -47.34 81.05 21.07
CA ARG A 546 -47.58 79.60 21.06
C ARG A 546 -46.26 78.84 20.98
N ALA A 547 -46.18 77.68 21.62
CA ALA A 547 -45.01 76.78 21.52
C ALA A 547 -44.90 76.05 20.16
N GLU A 548 -45.15 76.74 19.04
CA GLU A 548 -45.02 76.20 17.68
C GLU A 548 -43.55 76.25 17.22
N ARG A 549 -43.04 75.13 16.72
CA ARG A 549 -41.66 74.98 16.24
C ARG A 549 -41.64 74.74 14.74
N VAL A 550 -40.76 75.45 14.05
CA VAL A 550 -40.56 75.34 12.59
C VAL A 550 -39.13 74.90 12.30
N PRO A 551 -38.91 73.91 11.41
CA PRO A 551 -37.57 73.54 10.95
C PRO A 551 -36.85 74.73 10.32
N VAL A 552 -35.55 74.91 10.60
CA VAL A 552 -34.75 76.05 10.11
C VAL A 552 -34.79 76.17 8.58
N GLY A 553 -34.81 75.05 7.85
CA GLY A 553 -34.89 75.04 6.40
C GLY A 553 -36.18 75.63 5.80
N GLN A 554 -37.23 75.81 6.61
CA GLN A 554 -38.54 76.33 6.18
C GLN A 554 -38.81 77.76 6.70
N MET A 555 -37.85 78.38 7.38
CA MET A 555 -38.03 79.71 7.99
C MET A 555 -38.39 80.81 6.99
N GLY A 556 -37.74 80.81 5.83
CA GLY A 556 -37.94 81.86 4.82
C GLY A 556 -39.35 81.88 4.23
N ASP A 557 -40.04 80.74 4.26
CA ASP A 557 -41.36 80.57 3.65
C ASP A 557 -42.50 80.76 4.67
N VAL A 558 -42.25 80.51 5.96
CA VAL A 558 -43.29 80.47 7.01
C VAL A 558 -43.33 81.75 7.87
N PHE A 559 -42.22 82.47 8.00
CA PHE A 559 -42.11 83.61 8.93
C PHE A 559 -42.42 84.92 8.20
N SER A 560 -43.19 85.81 8.84
CA SER A 560 -43.35 87.18 8.32
C SER A 560 -42.02 87.95 8.40
N GLY A 561 -41.89 89.06 7.65
CA GLY A 561 -40.66 89.86 7.65
C GLY A 561 -40.21 90.33 9.04
N GLY A 562 -41.16 90.65 9.93
CA GLY A 562 -40.89 91.02 11.33
C GLY A 562 -40.56 89.83 12.22
N GLN A 563 -41.19 88.68 11.99
CA GLN A 563 -40.92 87.42 12.71
C GLN A 563 -39.53 86.87 12.37
N LEU A 564 -39.16 86.92 11.09
CA LEU A 564 -37.84 86.49 10.61
C LEU A 564 -36.74 87.37 11.20
N LEU A 565 -36.94 88.69 11.24
CA LEU A 565 -35.99 89.60 11.89
C LEU A 565 -35.85 89.32 13.39
N THR A 566 -36.96 89.09 14.08
CA THR A 566 -36.98 88.74 15.51
C THR A 566 -36.24 87.44 15.78
N ALA A 567 -36.49 86.41 14.97
CA ALA A 567 -35.80 85.13 15.08
C ALA A 567 -34.30 85.24 14.78
N ALA A 568 -33.92 86.06 13.79
CA ALA A 568 -32.52 86.34 13.48
C ALA A 568 -31.79 87.06 14.61
N ILE A 569 -32.44 88.05 15.26
CA ILE A 569 -31.91 88.74 16.45
C ILE A 569 -31.70 87.73 17.59
N ALA A 570 -32.70 86.89 17.87
CA ALA A 570 -32.61 85.87 18.92
C ALA A 570 -31.49 84.84 18.65
N LEU A 571 -31.36 84.39 17.40
CA LEU A 571 -30.28 83.49 16.99
C LEU A 571 -28.91 84.17 17.11
N TYR A 572 -28.78 85.44 16.71
CA TYR A 572 -27.55 86.19 16.86
C TYR A 572 -27.18 86.38 18.34
N CYS A 573 -28.15 86.71 19.19
CA CYS A 573 -27.92 86.83 20.62
C CYS A 573 -27.45 85.49 21.21
N THR A 574 -28.03 84.38 20.78
CA THR A 574 -27.62 83.02 21.19
C THR A 574 -26.18 82.73 20.76
N MET A 575 -25.79 83.10 19.53
CA MET A 575 -24.42 82.95 19.04
C MET A 575 -23.42 83.85 19.79
N ALA A 576 -23.81 85.09 20.10
CA ALA A 576 -22.98 86.03 20.88
C ALA A 576 -22.74 85.50 22.29
N ALA A 577 -23.77 84.98 22.94
CA ALA A 577 -23.69 84.34 24.26
C ALA A 577 -22.81 83.08 24.22
N LEU A 578 -23.00 82.21 23.22
CA LEU A 578 -22.18 81.01 23.02
C LEU A 578 -20.69 81.36 22.84
N ARG A 579 -20.38 82.37 22.00
CA ARG A 579 -19.01 82.84 21.78
C ARG A 579 -18.38 83.45 23.05
N SER A 580 -19.19 84.11 23.89
CA SER A 580 -18.72 84.63 25.18
C SER A 580 -18.36 83.49 26.14
N ASN A 581 -19.21 82.45 26.17
CA ASN A 581 -19.00 81.28 27.02
C ASN A 581 -17.76 80.46 26.61
N ASP A 582 -17.59 80.19 25.31
CA ASP A 582 -16.41 79.48 24.78
C ASP A 582 -15.07 80.19 25.07
N ARG A 583 -15.09 81.50 25.38
CA ARG A 583 -13.90 82.29 25.78
C ARG A 583 -13.65 82.26 27.30
N GLY A 584 -14.37 81.44 28.07
CA GLY A 584 -14.24 81.33 29.51
C GLY A 584 -14.81 82.54 30.28
N ARG A 585 -15.65 83.35 29.64
CA ARG A 585 -16.30 84.53 30.26
C ARG A 585 -17.67 84.21 30.86
N ASP A 586 -17.81 83.03 31.42
CA ASP A 586 -19.08 82.48 31.96
C ASP A 586 -19.66 83.35 33.10
N LYS A 587 -18.84 84.22 33.71
CA LYS A 587 -19.23 85.10 34.83
C LYS A 587 -19.58 86.54 34.43
N GLN A 588 -19.38 86.94 33.17
CA GLN A 588 -19.75 88.28 32.73
C GLN A 588 -21.19 88.28 32.23
N ARG A 589 -22.06 89.06 32.88
CA ARG A 589 -23.48 89.23 32.48
C ARG A 589 -23.68 89.85 31.09
N HIS A 590 -22.60 90.21 30.38
CA HIS A 590 -22.66 90.94 29.12
C HIS A 590 -21.98 90.13 28.01
N ALA A 591 -22.76 89.59 27.08
CA ALA A 591 -22.31 88.84 25.91
C ALA A 591 -21.91 89.74 24.74
N GLY A 592 -22.37 91.00 24.70
CA GLY A 592 -21.96 91.99 23.71
C GLY A 592 -23.04 93.02 23.38
N THR A 593 -22.87 93.69 22.24
CA THR A 593 -23.77 94.74 21.75
C THR A 593 -24.17 94.44 20.31
N LEU A 594 -25.46 94.50 19.99
CA LEU A 594 -26.01 94.28 18.64
C LEU A 594 -26.61 95.57 18.10
N PHE A 595 -26.02 96.10 17.03
CA PHE A 595 -26.55 97.23 16.28
C PHE A 595 -27.54 96.76 15.24
N LEU A 596 -28.71 97.38 15.21
CA LEU A 596 -29.78 97.08 14.28
C LEU A 596 -30.17 98.36 13.55
N ASP A 597 -29.96 98.36 12.23
CA ASP A 597 -30.32 99.50 11.39
C ASP A 597 -31.73 99.38 10.84
N ASN A 598 -32.57 100.32 11.24
CA ASN A 598 -34.01 100.41 10.96
C ASN A 598 -34.83 99.12 11.19
N PRO A 599 -34.66 98.38 12.30
CA PRO A 599 -35.40 97.15 12.56
C PRO A 599 -36.91 97.37 12.74
N ILE A 600 -37.31 98.55 13.24
CA ILE A 600 -38.71 98.90 13.50
C ILE A 600 -39.53 98.93 12.21
N GLY A 601 -38.92 99.28 11.07
CA GLY A 601 -39.61 99.28 9.78
C GLY A 601 -40.07 97.90 9.31
N ARG A 602 -39.54 96.82 9.88
CA ARG A 602 -39.95 95.43 9.59
C ARG A 602 -40.66 94.74 10.75
N ALA A 603 -40.35 95.11 11.99
CA ALA A 603 -40.97 94.57 13.21
C ALA A 603 -41.37 95.71 14.17
N ASN A 604 -42.48 96.40 13.89
CA ASN A 604 -43.02 97.45 14.77
C ASN A 604 -44.08 96.95 15.76
N ALA A 605 -44.52 95.69 15.65
CA ALA A 605 -45.49 95.13 16.57
C ALA A 605 -44.90 95.01 17.98
N THR A 606 -45.63 95.51 18.99
CA THR A 606 -45.21 95.58 20.40
C THR A 606 -44.67 94.24 20.91
N TYR A 607 -45.40 93.14 20.69
CA TYR A 607 -44.99 91.81 21.15
C TYR A 607 -43.65 91.33 20.58
N LEU A 608 -43.29 91.72 19.34
CA LEU A 608 -42.00 91.36 18.73
C LEU A 608 -40.86 92.15 19.36
N LEU A 609 -41.07 93.43 19.66
CA LEU A 609 -40.08 94.30 20.30
C LEU A 609 -39.83 93.89 21.75
N GLU A 610 -40.88 93.55 22.48
CA GLU A 610 -40.80 92.96 23.83
C GLU A 610 -40.00 91.66 23.81
N LEU A 611 -40.31 90.76 22.88
CA LEU A 611 -39.61 89.48 22.74
C LEU A 611 -38.12 89.67 22.39
N GLN A 612 -37.80 90.52 21.41
CA GLN A 612 -36.41 90.81 21.03
C GLN A 612 -35.60 91.31 22.24
N ARG A 613 -36.17 92.23 23.03
CA ARG A 613 -35.54 92.79 24.22
C ARG A 613 -35.42 91.78 25.34
N ALA A 614 -36.45 90.98 25.61
CA ALA A 614 -36.43 89.95 26.65
C ALA A 614 -35.35 88.90 26.36
N VAL A 615 -35.24 88.45 25.10
CA VAL A 615 -34.19 87.51 24.66
C VAL A 615 -32.80 88.13 24.82
N ALA A 616 -32.63 89.37 24.37
CA ALA A 616 -31.35 90.04 24.43
C ALA A 616 -30.90 90.32 25.87
N ASP A 617 -31.80 90.75 26.75
CA ASP A 617 -31.53 90.96 28.17
C ASP A 617 -31.13 89.66 28.87
N ALA A 618 -31.86 88.57 28.62
CA ALA A 618 -31.55 87.25 29.18
C ALA A 618 -30.19 86.72 28.72
N LEU A 619 -29.81 87.00 27.47
CA LEU A 619 -28.52 86.59 26.90
C LEU A 619 -27.40 87.61 27.15
N GLY A 620 -27.68 88.71 27.85
CA GLY A 620 -26.70 89.74 28.15
C GLY A 620 -26.24 90.54 26.93
N VAL A 621 -27.05 90.62 25.88
CA VAL A 621 -26.78 91.39 24.67
C VAL A 621 -27.51 92.72 24.73
N GLN A 622 -26.77 93.82 24.66
CA GLN A 622 -27.37 95.15 24.56
C GLN A 622 -27.79 95.41 23.12
N LEU A 623 -29.07 95.70 22.89
CA LEU A 623 -29.55 96.07 21.57
C LEU A 623 -29.53 97.59 21.36
N LEU A 624 -29.02 98.05 20.21
CA LEU A 624 -29.13 99.44 19.77
C LEU A 624 -29.89 99.50 18.45
N TYR A 625 -31.04 100.17 18.49
CA TYR A 625 -31.93 100.35 17.35
C TYR A 625 -31.71 101.75 16.79
N THR A 626 -31.33 101.87 15.52
CA THR A 626 -31.46 103.13 14.77
C THR A 626 -32.73 103.07 13.96
N THR A 627 -33.57 104.11 13.97
CA THR A 627 -34.74 104.17 13.08
C THR A 627 -35.00 105.60 12.63
N GLY A 628 -35.49 105.75 11.40
CA GLY A 628 -36.03 107.01 10.89
C GLY A 628 -37.55 107.12 11.01
N LEU A 629 -38.21 106.11 11.59
CA LEU A 629 -39.66 106.06 11.73
C LEU A 629 -40.08 106.62 13.09
N PHE A 630 -41.05 107.52 13.09
CA PHE A 630 -41.64 108.07 14.30
C PHE A 630 -42.91 107.27 14.66
N ASP A 631 -42.72 106.04 15.15
CA ASP A 631 -43.79 105.19 15.68
C ASP A 631 -43.78 105.27 17.21
N THR A 632 -44.64 106.12 17.77
CA THR A 632 -44.72 106.34 19.22
C THR A 632 -45.03 105.07 20.01
N THR A 633 -45.73 104.10 19.42
CA THR A 633 -46.09 102.84 20.07
C THR A 633 -44.87 101.93 20.21
N ALA A 634 -44.09 101.80 19.14
CA ALA A 634 -42.84 101.04 19.14
C ALA A 634 -41.75 101.69 20.00
N LEU A 635 -41.67 103.03 19.99
CA LEU A 635 -40.69 103.79 20.77
C LEU A 635 -40.96 103.74 22.28
N ALA A 636 -42.23 103.67 22.69
CA ALA A 636 -42.63 103.58 24.10
C ALA A 636 -42.07 102.34 24.81
N GLU A 637 -41.81 101.27 24.06
CA GLU A 637 -41.20 100.06 24.61
C GLU A 637 -39.78 100.30 25.11
N PHE A 638 -39.01 101.18 24.47
CA PHE A 638 -37.59 101.34 24.80
C PHE A 638 -37.38 102.19 26.05
N PRO A 639 -36.48 101.78 26.97
CA PRO A 639 -36.22 102.52 28.21
C PRO A 639 -35.47 103.84 27.97
N LEU A 640 -34.80 103.96 26.82
CA LEU A 640 -34.05 105.14 26.42
C LEU A 640 -34.21 105.34 24.91
N VAL A 641 -34.80 106.46 24.52
CA VAL A 641 -34.86 106.89 23.13
C VAL A 641 -34.08 108.20 23.01
N ILE A 642 -33.04 108.19 22.18
CA ILE A 642 -32.22 109.37 21.91
C ILE A 642 -32.70 109.96 20.59
N ARG A 643 -33.41 111.08 20.67
CA ARG A 643 -33.87 111.80 19.49
C ARG A 643 -32.74 112.66 18.96
N LEU A 644 -32.40 112.44 17.70
CA LEU A 644 -31.31 113.10 17.01
C LEU A 644 -31.89 114.07 15.98
N ARG A 645 -31.34 115.28 15.92
CA ARG A 645 -31.63 116.25 14.86
C ARG A 645 -30.38 116.46 14.01
N ASN A 646 -30.61 116.67 12.72
CA ASN A 646 -29.56 117.17 11.83
C ASN A 646 -29.41 118.67 12.08
N ASP A 647 -28.24 119.06 12.58
CA ASP A 647 -27.83 120.45 12.71
C ASP A 647 -26.83 120.77 11.58
N ALA A 648 -26.75 122.03 11.20
CA ALA A 648 -25.86 122.45 10.13
C ALA A 648 -25.17 123.75 10.52
N ASP A 649 -23.84 123.70 10.61
CA ASP A 649 -23.05 124.92 10.62
C ASP A 649 -22.82 125.34 9.16
N LEU A 650 -23.72 126.20 8.68
CA LEU A 650 -23.72 126.71 7.32
C LEU A 650 -22.45 127.50 6.98
N ARG A 651 -21.66 127.96 7.97
CA ARG A 651 -20.39 128.67 7.75
C ARG A 651 -19.22 127.72 7.56
N ALA A 652 -19.20 126.62 8.29
CA ALA A 652 -18.14 125.59 8.18
C ALA A 652 -18.42 124.54 7.09
N GLY A 653 -19.62 124.53 6.50
CA GLY A 653 -20.03 123.55 5.48
C GLY A 653 -20.22 122.12 6.04
N LEU A 654 -20.24 121.98 7.37
CA LEU A 654 -20.31 120.71 8.07
C LEU A 654 -21.75 120.47 8.56
N LYS A 655 -22.23 119.25 8.35
CA LYS A 655 -23.50 118.76 8.91
C LYS A 655 -23.17 117.91 10.13
N TYR A 656 -23.83 118.20 11.25
CA TYR A 656 -23.65 117.46 12.49
C TYR A 656 -24.96 116.81 12.89
N ILE A 657 -24.86 115.71 13.61
CA ILE A 657 -26.01 115.13 14.29
C ILE A 657 -25.89 115.55 15.75
N SER A 658 -26.84 116.36 16.22
CA SER A 658 -26.91 116.78 17.61
C SER A 658 -28.06 116.05 18.31
N VAL A 659 -27.92 115.79 19.60
CA VAL A 659 -29.02 115.27 20.41
C VAL A 659 -30.05 116.39 20.59
N GLU A 660 -31.26 116.16 20.08
CA GLU A 660 -32.39 117.05 20.28
C GLU A 660 -33.02 116.83 21.65
N GLU A 661 -33.27 115.56 22.00
CA GLU A 661 -33.99 115.21 23.23
C GLU A 661 -33.64 113.78 23.69
N HIS A 662 -33.64 113.55 25.01
CA HIS A 662 -33.63 112.21 25.60
C HIS A 662 -35.03 111.89 26.12
N LEU A 663 -35.74 110.98 25.46
CA LEU A 663 -37.02 110.50 25.92
C LEU A 663 -36.78 109.30 26.86
N ARG A 664 -37.18 109.46 28.13
CA ARG A 664 -37.10 108.42 29.17
C ARG A 664 -38.50 108.17 29.76
N PRO A 665 -39.28 107.24 29.19
CA PRO A 665 -40.63 106.96 29.68
C PRO A 665 -40.64 106.56 31.17
N GLY A 666 -41.43 107.24 32.01
CA GLY A 666 -41.65 106.87 33.42
C GLY A 666 -40.73 107.51 34.48
N LEU A 667 -39.87 108.46 34.11
CA LEU A 667 -39.15 109.32 35.08
C LEU A 667 -39.92 110.64 35.29
N PRO A 668 -39.93 111.24 36.50
CA PRO A 668 -40.58 112.53 36.72
C PRO A 668 -40.00 113.59 35.78
N GLN A 669 -40.86 114.47 35.24
CA GLN A 669 -40.41 115.64 34.49
C GLN A 669 -39.62 116.57 35.40
N GLN A 670 -38.51 117.12 34.90
CA GLN A 670 -37.72 118.12 35.60
C GLN A 670 -38.52 119.42 35.70
N ASP A 671 -38.57 120.02 36.89
CA ASP A 671 -39.19 121.33 37.12
C ASP A 671 -38.31 122.42 36.50
N PRO A 672 -38.79 123.18 35.50
CA PRO A 672 -37.96 124.14 34.76
C PRO A 672 -37.50 125.36 35.59
N ASP A 673 -38.06 125.59 36.78
CA ASP A 673 -37.70 126.71 37.67
C ASP A 673 -36.72 126.33 38.80
N ALA A 674 -36.22 125.09 38.85
CA ALA A 674 -35.24 124.66 39.84
C ALA A 674 -33.80 125.08 39.47
N GLU A 675 -33.03 125.57 40.45
CA GLU A 675 -31.63 126.01 40.25
C GLU A 675 -30.74 124.89 39.67
N PRO A 676 -29.79 125.23 38.77
CA PRO A 676 -28.93 124.26 38.12
C PRO A 676 -27.92 123.66 39.11
N VAL A 677 -28.21 122.46 39.62
CA VAL A 677 -27.25 121.67 40.41
C VAL A 677 -26.34 120.92 39.44
N HIS A 678 -25.02 121.10 39.55
CA HIS A 678 -24.01 120.47 38.67
C HIS A 678 -23.81 118.95 38.86
N GLY A 679 -24.73 118.27 39.54
CA GLY A 679 -24.70 116.82 39.71
C GLY A 679 -25.97 116.33 40.38
N GLU A 680 -26.97 115.95 39.57
CA GLU A 680 -28.22 115.35 40.04
C GLU A 680 -28.32 113.90 39.59
N ILE A 681 -28.48 112.98 40.54
CA ILE A 681 -28.71 111.55 40.28
C ILE A 681 -30.22 111.34 40.14
N THR A 682 -30.72 111.27 38.90
CA THR A 682 -32.17 111.20 38.61
C THR A 682 -32.78 109.80 38.72
N ALA A 683 -31.97 108.76 38.96
CA ALA A 683 -32.43 107.42 39.33
C ALA A 683 -31.30 106.64 40.04
N THR A 684 -31.61 105.98 41.16
CA THR A 684 -30.72 105.04 41.84
C THR A 684 -31.46 103.73 42.12
N ARG A 685 -30.96 102.58 41.65
CA ARG A 685 -31.44 101.26 42.09
C ARG A 685 -30.67 100.84 43.34
N MET A 686 -31.34 100.76 44.50
CA MET A 686 -30.76 100.11 45.69
C MET A 686 -30.87 98.58 45.57
N PHE A 687 -29.73 97.90 45.62
CA PHE A 687 -29.67 96.45 45.80
C PHE A 687 -29.94 96.10 47.27
N ARG A 688 -31.06 95.43 47.56
CA ARG A 688 -31.28 94.79 48.87
C ARG A 688 -30.74 93.36 48.77
N ARG A 689 -29.66 93.06 49.49
CA ARG A 689 -29.16 91.68 49.62
C ARG A 689 -30.30 90.81 50.16
N PRO A 690 -30.64 89.67 49.55
CA PRO A 690 -31.57 88.72 50.16
C PRO A 690 -31.02 88.32 51.53
N THR A 691 -31.84 88.37 52.58
CA THR A 691 -31.52 87.70 53.85
C THR A 691 -31.40 86.21 53.56
N GLU A 692 -30.23 85.64 53.87
CA GLU A 692 -29.99 84.20 53.78
C GLU A 692 -31.04 83.47 54.63
N ALA A 693 -31.75 82.53 54.00
CA ALA A 693 -32.46 81.44 54.64
C ALA A 693 -31.99 80.15 53.98
#